data_AF-A0A5J4VWZ9-F1
#
_entry.id   AF-A0A5J4VWZ9-F1
#
_cell.length_a   1.000
_cell.length_b   1.000
_cell.length_c   1.000
_cell.angle_alpha   90.00
_cell.angle_beta   90.00
_cell.angle_gamma   90.00
#
_symmetry.space_group_name_H-M   'P 1'
#
loop_
_entity.id
_entity.type
_entity.pdbx_description
1 polymer ?
#
loop_
_entity_poly.entity_id
_entity_poly.type
_entity_poly.pdbx_seq_one_letter_code
_entity_poly.pdbx_strand_id
1 'polypeptide(L)'
;MRAIYILVLLANFCFADIDYPVSTGSEFGAAFQSIQEQTDETDFTITVNANLIDENAVLTEIEFDYDDSKTIVIKSSGETLTVESKASIGPLISLSGTIHSLTIEDLNFDDTTGKGLISFSGYELILNNGIFSTAVTLPTNYLIQISSAQISIEQTEFSAPKALFITAGSIDIISGTFHQTEPSEDALIKTTESQVQIGGLESNPVFTGYNILDMSDNNVLSINSGSFTQTLDQSQTQGNAAVLPLIKTDGILVIIGTLEVSEIPVFEGQLILDVNQGISFTIYQGKFTATDNPDGALIIAKETEVEIGSDGRIPEFTSPQVLDITGGTLTIDSGIFKGDHPTDALIKASGAEVIIGSTYTPSFEAPYILNVIDGSGTGLKIIRGTFTGSSNANSILITTSDTAVQIGDASNNPEFNGVKILEVSNTDGLLPYKTLTITQGTFRLPADSEQTETQISTTNAIVLIGQSGLPIFTDPIKIHTVSGSLTIIQGQFTGSDTEQAIITTSGTTIRIGNTSMVPIFTAPRILDISGGTLNISRGIFTGPDDADTTMITTSDTGVYFENSGFDPEFNGIKILEVSNTAPVDIEPYKAVSIIKGIFKLPAGSIYSGIQIIITNAVTSIGVRLRLPQFNDLELLKVTGGSLNIVNCQIVGTTQTSAQSSIILSNSTVTYGDDLFSPEITNLDVIDIKGGSLTLLRGTISGNPSNGLQILISEQAFVNISYIILTISPPSAASPVLTNIDFIKCDDSILNIDLGQFTGISTKNSLIIASRATVIIGNNNYAPTLNAPKLFDITEGSLNIARGTYTSSALGPLIKATDADVTISYSGSILSGPNILDVSGGTLNIVNGQFAHTGTDITQAIIITSGTAVTIGDGGIPSLNAPRILDITGGTLNILNVSFTHTGADTTQAIIITTGTEVTIGDGGIPSFNAPKVFDISEGSLNIARGTYTSSALGPLIKATDAVVTINDSDSILSSRNILDVSGGTLNIVN
;
A
#
# COMPACT_ATOMS: atom_id res chain seq x y z
N MET A 1 -32.37 -45.00 -28.49
CA MET A 1 -32.07 -46.17 -29.36
C MET A 1 -32.15 -47.40 -28.46
N ARG A 2 -32.93 -48.42 -28.85
CA ARG A 2 -33.52 -49.54 -28.06
C ARG A 2 -34.90 -49.21 -27.47
N ALA A 3 -36.06 -49.21 -28.15
CA ALA A 3 -36.72 -50.17 -29.07
C ALA A 3 -36.01 -51.51 -29.33
N ILE A 4 -36.64 -52.59 -28.85
CA ILE A 4 -36.23 -54.01 -28.83
C ILE A 4 -35.85 -54.45 -27.40
N TYR A 5 -36.88 -54.74 -26.58
CA TYR A 5 -37.01 -55.95 -25.74
C TYR A 5 -38.43 -55.96 -25.11
N ILE A 6 -39.44 -55.80 -25.97
CA ILE A 6 -40.73 -56.45 -25.79
C ILE A 6 -40.58 -57.76 -26.56
N LEU A 7 -41.03 -58.87 -25.98
CA LEU A 7 -41.12 -60.23 -26.55
C LEU A 7 -40.00 -61.23 -26.16
N VAL A 8 -39.91 -61.56 -24.88
CA VAL A 8 -39.63 -62.94 -24.42
C VAL A 8 -40.69 -63.30 -23.36
N LEU A 9 -41.53 -64.28 -23.71
CA LEU A 9 -42.45 -65.13 -22.93
C LEU A 9 -42.60 -64.79 -21.42
N LEU A 10 -43.75 -64.42 -20.84
CA LEU A 10 -45.12 -64.99 -20.96
C LEU A 10 -45.15 -66.52 -21.05
N ALA A 11 -44.38 -67.16 -20.18
CA ALA A 11 -44.82 -68.40 -19.54
C ALA A 11 -45.07 -68.07 -18.08
N ASN A 12 -46.28 -67.56 -17.77
CA ASN A 12 -46.81 -67.67 -16.42
C ASN A 12 -46.96 -69.17 -16.16
N PHE A 13 -45.93 -69.80 -15.60
CA PHE A 13 -46.20 -70.87 -14.67
C PHE A 13 -47.03 -70.20 -13.58
N CYS A 14 -48.33 -70.44 -13.61
CA CYS A 14 -49.25 -70.12 -12.54
C CYS A 14 -48.85 -71.03 -11.39
N PHE A 15 -47.75 -70.70 -10.70
CA PHE A 15 -47.49 -71.25 -9.39
C PHE A 15 -48.69 -70.84 -8.55
N ALA A 16 -49.28 -71.81 -7.86
CA ALA A 16 -50.42 -71.53 -7.02
C ALA A 16 -49.91 -70.72 -5.83
N ASP A 17 -50.26 -69.43 -5.74
CA ASP A 17 -50.07 -68.66 -4.52
C ASP A 17 -50.77 -69.40 -3.38
N ILE A 18 -50.00 -69.83 -2.38
CA ILE A 18 -50.56 -70.48 -1.20
C ILE A 18 -50.87 -69.37 -0.19
N ASP A 19 -52.16 -69.12 0.03
CA ASP A 19 -52.65 -68.14 1.01
C ASP A 19 -52.97 -68.81 2.35
N TYR A 20 -52.38 -68.27 3.42
CA TYR A 20 -52.59 -68.67 4.82
C TYR A 20 -53.37 -67.56 5.55
N PRO A 21 -54.71 -67.66 5.62
CA PRO A 21 -55.49 -66.72 6.42
C PRO A 21 -55.27 -66.98 7.92
N VAL A 22 -54.91 -65.96 8.67
CA VAL A 22 -54.65 -66.04 10.11
C VAL A 22 -55.51 -65.05 10.89
N SER A 23 -55.98 -65.44 12.07
CA SER A 23 -56.80 -64.61 12.98
C SER A 23 -56.30 -64.63 14.43
N THR A 24 -55.27 -65.42 14.74
CA THR A 24 -54.63 -65.52 16.06
C THR A 24 -53.11 -65.60 15.94
N GLY A 25 -52.36 -65.19 16.98
CA GLY A 25 -50.89 -65.27 16.99
C GLY A 25 -50.36 -66.69 16.76
N SER A 26 -51.04 -67.71 17.33
CA SER A 26 -50.69 -69.11 17.09
C SER A 26 -50.85 -69.54 15.63
N GLU A 27 -51.86 -69.04 14.92
CA GLU A 27 -52.04 -69.31 13.49
C GLU A 27 -50.97 -68.60 12.66
N PHE A 28 -50.58 -67.39 13.04
CA PHE A 28 -49.50 -66.65 12.41
C PHE A 28 -48.17 -67.40 12.52
N GLY A 29 -47.82 -67.89 13.71
CA GLY A 29 -46.63 -68.72 13.88
C GLY A 29 -46.68 -70.05 13.10
N ALA A 30 -47.84 -70.71 13.06
CA ALA A 30 -48.04 -71.95 12.33
C ALA A 30 -47.94 -71.78 10.79
N ALA A 31 -48.32 -70.61 10.27
CA ALA A 31 -48.19 -70.30 8.85
C ALA A 31 -46.72 -70.32 8.40
N PHE A 32 -45.83 -69.70 9.17
CA PHE A 32 -44.40 -69.72 8.84
C PHE A 32 -43.76 -71.11 8.93
N GLN A 33 -44.10 -71.92 9.95
CA GLN A 33 -43.66 -73.32 10.01
C GLN A 33 -44.11 -74.11 8.78
N SER A 34 -45.35 -73.87 8.33
CA SER A 34 -45.90 -74.52 7.14
C SER A 34 -45.14 -74.13 5.86
N ILE A 35 -44.71 -72.87 5.75
CA ILE A 35 -43.90 -72.34 4.64
C ILE A 35 -42.48 -72.92 4.66
N GLN A 36 -41.88 -73.08 5.84
CA GLN A 36 -40.55 -73.70 6.00
C GLN A 36 -40.54 -75.16 5.53
N GLU A 37 -41.61 -75.92 5.81
CA GLU A 37 -41.74 -77.32 5.42
C GLU A 37 -42.00 -77.52 3.91
N GLN A 38 -42.37 -76.48 3.14
CA GLN A 38 -42.54 -76.59 1.69
C GLN A 38 -41.19 -76.64 0.98
N THR A 39 -41.05 -77.53 -0.01
CA THR A 39 -39.82 -77.70 -0.82
C THR A 39 -39.97 -77.22 -2.26
N ASP A 40 -41.11 -76.62 -2.63
CA ASP A 40 -41.38 -76.15 -3.99
C ASP A 40 -41.14 -74.63 -4.07
N GLU A 41 -40.68 -74.14 -5.23
CA GLU A 41 -40.60 -72.72 -5.60
C GLU A 41 -42.02 -72.15 -5.79
N THR A 42 -42.72 -71.86 -4.68
CA THR A 42 -44.03 -71.20 -4.68
C THR A 42 -43.99 -69.89 -3.90
N ASP A 43 -44.75 -68.90 -4.36
CA ASP A 43 -44.97 -67.67 -3.60
C ASP A 43 -46.04 -67.93 -2.52
N PHE A 44 -45.84 -67.34 -1.35
CA PHE A 44 -46.67 -67.53 -0.17
C PHE A 44 -47.31 -66.21 0.24
N THR A 45 -48.60 -66.23 0.56
CA THR A 45 -49.30 -65.10 1.17
C THR A 45 -49.78 -65.47 2.57
N ILE A 46 -49.57 -64.60 3.55
CA ILE A 46 -50.17 -64.68 4.89
C ILE A 46 -51.15 -63.51 5.01
N THR A 47 -52.45 -63.82 5.00
CA THR A 47 -53.51 -62.80 5.11
C THR A 47 -53.99 -62.68 6.55
N VAL A 48 -53.70 -61.57 7.21
CA VAL A 48 -54.11 -61.28 8.60
C VAL A 48 -55.55 -60.74 8.60
N ASN A 49 -56.46 -61.40 9.32
CA ASN A 49 -57.90 -61.08 9.34
C ASN A 49 -58.40 -60.44 10.66
N ALA A 50 -57.56 -60.40 11.70
CA ALA A 50 -57.86 -59.78 12.99
C ALA A 50 -56.59 -59.25 13.64
N ASN A 51 -56.72 -58.34 14.61
CA ASN A 51 -55.58 -57.92 15.45
C ASN A 51 -55.01 -59.14 16.17
N LEU A 52 -53.69 -59.29 16.12
CA LEU A 52 -52.98 -60.41 16.71
C LEU A 52 -52.27 -59.93 17.97
N ILE A 53 -52.41 -60.67 19.07
CA ILE A 53 -51.57 -60.53 20.26
C ILE A 53 -50.80 -61.82 20.37
N ASP A 54 -49.48 -61.75 20.26
CA ASP A 54 -48.65 -62.93 20.37
C ASP A 54 -47.93 -63.01 21.72
N GLU A 55 -48.51 -63.80 22.64
CA GLU A 55 -47.97 -64.01 23.98
C GLU A 55 -46.90 -65.13 24.03
N ASN A 56 -46.76 -65.92 22.97
CA ASN A 56 -45.94 -67.14 22.97
C ASN A 56 -44.91 -67.23 21.82
N ALA A 57 -44.93 -66.32 20.84
CA ALA A 57 -43.97 -66.35 19.73
C ALA A 57 -42.59 -65.88 20.16
N VAL A 58 -41.77 -66.85 20.54
CA VAL A 58 -40.52 -66.99 19.80
C VAL A 58 -40.90 -67.77 18.54
N LEU A 59 -41.07 -67.09 17.40
CA LEU A 59 -40.89 -67.80 16.13
C LEU A 59 -39.41 -68.18 16.12
N THR A 60 -39.12 -69.43 16.46
CA THR A 60 -37.80 -70.04 16.35
C THR A 60 -37.26 -69.73 14.97
N GLU A 61 -36.09 -69.09 14.93
CA GLU A 61 -35.21 -68.89 13.77
C GLU A 61 -35.58 -69.80 12.59
N ILE A 62 -36.24 -69.21 11.59
CA ILE A 62 -36.68 -69.92 10.40
C ILE A 62 -35.58 -69.75 9.36
N GLU A 63 -34.67 -70.71 9.37
CA GLU A 63 -33.64 -70.84 8.36
C GLU A 63 -34.21 -71.61 7.16
N PHE A 64 -34.16 -70.99 5.98
CA PHE A 64 -34.47 -71.64 4.71
C PHE A 64 -33.16 -72.16 4.10
N ASP A 65 -33.03 -73.47 4.03
CA ASP A 65 -31.87 -74.17 3.45
C ASP A 65 -32.15 -74.45 1.96
N TYR A 66 -31.14 -74.27 1.09
CA TYR A 66 -31.11 -74.52 -0.36
C TYR A 66 -31.78 -73.53 -1.35
N ASP A 67 -31.35 -73.62 -2.62
CA ASP A 67 -31.48 -72.78 -3.83
C ASP A 67 -32.89 -72.33 -4.27
N ASP A 68 -33.91 -72.47 -3.42
CA ASP A 68 -35.32 -72.19 -3.76
C ASP A 68 -35.68 -70.74 -3.43
N SER A 69 -35.90 -69.91 -4.46
CA SER A 69 -36.32 -68.52 -4.33
C SER A 69 -37.78 -68.42 -3.85
N LYS A 70 -38.00 -68.28 -2.55
CA LYS A 70 -39.34 -68.05 -1.98
C LYS A 70 -39.65 -66.56 -1.83
N THR A 71 -40.85 -66.15 -2.27
CA THR A 71 -41.46 -64.85 -1.95
C THR A 71 -42.52 -65.04 -0.87
N ILE A 72 -42.49 -64.22 0.19
CA ILE A 72 -43.51 -64.23 1.24
C ILE A 72 -44.16 -62.85 1.29
N VAL A 73 -45.48 -62.79 1.17
CA VAL A 73 -46.28 -61.56 1.31
C VAL A 73 -47.14 -61.67 2.56
N ILE A 74 -46.97 -60.76 3.52
CA ILE A 74 -47.81 -60.65 4.71
C ILE A 74 -48.67 -59.40 4.55
N LYS A 75 -50.00 -59.57 4.53
CA LYS A 75 -50.90 -58.43 4.29
C LYS A 75 -52.16 -58.46 5.15
N SER A 76 -52.79 -57.31 5.29
CA SER A 76 -54.12 -57.22 5.89
C SER A 76 -55.24 -57.68 4.94
N SER A 77 -56.35 -58.19 5.50
CA SER A 77 -57.58 -58.50 4.78
C SER A 77 -58.40 -57.27 4.34
N GLY A 78 -58.02 -56.04 4.73
CA GLY A 78 -58.58 -54.80 4.17
C GLY A 78 -58.76 -53.60 5.12
N GLU A 79 -58.60 -53.76 6.44
CA GLU A 79 -58.46 -52.65 7.39
C GLU A 79 -57.04 -52.66 7.95
N THR A 80 -56.44 -51.54 8.35
CA THR A 80 -55.11 -51.59 8.97
C THR A 80 -55.17 -52.35 10.31
N LEU A 81 -54.61 -53.55 10.35
CA LEU A 81 -54.62 -54.44 11.51
C LEU A 81 -53.28 -54.39 12.25
N THR A 82 -53.31 -54.65 13.56
CA THR A 82 -52.12 -54.62 14.42
C THR A 82 -51.69 -56.01 14.87
N VAL A 83 -50.39 -56.28 14.78
CA VAL A 83 -49.70 -57.45 15.32
C VAL A 83 -48.85 -56.99 16.50
N GLU A 84 -49.34 -57.22 17.71
CA GLU A 84 -48.66 -56.89 18.97
C GLU A 84 -47.71 -58.04 19.36
N SER A 85 -46.41 -57.75 19.42
CA SER A 85 -45.38 -58.67 19.91
C SER A 85 -45.25 -58.57 21.43
N LYS A 86 -45.44 -59.68 22.13
CA LYS A 86 -45.04 -59.86 23.54
C LYS A 86 -43.85 -60.83 23.69
N ALA A 87 -43.03 -60.97 22.65
CA ALA A 87 -41.88 -61.88 22.64
C ALA A 87 -40.90 -61.57 23.77
N SER A 88 -40.63 -62.54 24.65
CA SER A 88 -39.70 -62.33 25.76
C SER A 88 -38.22 -62.54 25.38
N ILE A 89 -37.96 -63.22 24.26
CA ILE A 89 -36.63 -63.59 23.75
C ILE A 89 -36.63 -63.43 22.23
N GLY A 90 -35.77 -62.54 21.70
CA GLY A 90 -35.61 -62.35 20.25
C GLY A 90 -36.76 -61.58 19.57
N PRO A 91 -36.65 -61.33 18.25
CA PRO A 91 -37.66 -60.62 17.48
C PRO A 91 -38.93 -61.46 17.25
N LEU A 92 -40.04 -60.82 16.92
CA LEU A 92 -41.30 -61.51 16.58
C LEU A 92 -41.14 -62.48 15.39
N ILE A 93 -40.44 -62.04 14.34
CA ILE A 93 -40.16 -62.77 13.11
C ILE A 93 -38.63 -62.84 12.95
N SER A 94 -38.07 -64.03 12.77
CA SER A 94 -36.64 -64.23 12.48
C SER A 94 -36.50 -65.14 11.27
N LEU A 95 -36.15 -64.56 10.13
CA LEU A 95 -36.00 -65.27 8.86
C LEU A 95 -34.54 -65.16 8.37
N SER A 96 -33.94 -66.29 8.02
CA SER A 96 -32.60 -66.36 7.45
C SER A 96 -32.53 -67.39 6.31
N GLY A 97 -31.50 -67.30 5.47
CA GLY A 97 -31.27 -68.24 4.36
C GLY A 97 -31.38 -67.60 2.98
N THR A 98 -31.73 -68.39 1.97
CA THR A 98 -31.84 -68.01 0.55
C THR A 98 -33.20 -67.41 0.17
N ILE A 99 -33.92 -66.80 1.11
CA ILE A 99 -35.22 -66.16 0.86
C ILE A 99 -35.07 -65.08 -0.22
N HIS A 100 -35.94 -65.10 -1.22
CA HIS A 100 -35.88 -64.12 -2.30
C HIS A 100 -36.48 -62.79 -1.85
N SER A 101 -37.72 -62.78 -1.36
CA SER A 101 -38.32 -61.54 -0.88
C SER A 101 -39.35 -61.74 0.24
N LEU A 102 -39.42 -60.76 1.15
CA LEU A 102 -40.48 -60.60 2.14
C LEU A 102 -41.18 -59.26 1.90
N THR A 103 -42.49 -59.27 1.69
CA THR A 103 -43.32 -58.07 1.56
C THR A 103 -44.27 -57.96 2.74
N ILE A 104 -44.35 -56.80 3.38
CA ILE A 104 -45.35 -56.48 4.40
C ILE A 104 -46.23 -55.34 3.88
N GLU A 105 -47.53 -55.57 3.82
CA GLU A 105 -48.50 -54.63 3.23
C GLU A 105 -49.70 -54.36 4.15
N ASP A 106 -50.02 -53.08 4.35
CA ASP A 106 -51.19 -52.60 5.12
C ASP A 106 -51.28 -53.11 6.59
N LEU A 107 -50.15 -53.29 7.27
CA LEU A 107 -50.08 -53.86 8.62
C LEU A 107 -49.31 -52.99 9.63
N ASN A 108 -49.81 -52.97 10.86
CA ASN A 108 -49.12 -52.38 12.00
C ASN A 108 -48.45 -53.47 12.84
N PHE A 109 -47.23 -53.22 13.32
CA PHE A 109 -46.52 -54.06 14.26
C PHE A 109 -46.11 -53.24 15.48
N ASP A 110 -46.42 -53.73 16.68
CA ASP A 110 -46.07 -53.06 17.94
C ASP A 110 -45.19 -53.96 18.82
N ASP A 111 -43.98 -53.52 19.14
CA ASP A 111 -43.07 -54.22 20.06
C ASP A 111 -43.24 -53.69 21.48
N THR A 112 -43.97 -54.44 22.30
CA THR A 112 -44.23 -54.08 23.71
C THR A 112 -43.07 -54.46 24.65
N THR A 113 -42.03 -55.13 24.14
CA THR A 113 -40.97 -55.76 24.93
C THR A 113 -39.57 -55.21 24.68
N GLY A 114 -39.38 -54.51 23.56
CA GLY A 114 -38.09 -53.97 23.13
C GLY A 114 -37.12 -55.04 22.62
N LYS A 115 -37.65 -56.19 22.15
CA LYS A 115 -36.88 -57.32 21.60
C LYS A 115 -36.77 -57.31 20.08
N GLY A 116 -37.43 -56.37 19.41
CA GLY A 116 -37.48 -56.27 17.96
C GLY A 116 -38.71 -56.99 17.38
N LEU A 117 -39.01 -56.66 16.14
CA LEU A 117 -40.13 -57.22 15.39
C LEU A 117 -39.62 -58.17 14.31
N ILE A 118 -38.58 -57.80 13.57
CA ILE A 118 -38.12 -58.56 12.42
C ILE A 118 -36.59 -58.68 12.46
N SER A 119 -36.08 -59.90 12.29
CA SER A 119 -34.70 -60.15 11.86
C SER A 119 -34.76 -60.84 10.50
N PHE A 120 -34.09 -60.27 9.49
CA PHE A 120 -34.18 -60.72 8.11
C PHE A 120 -32.80 -60.85 7.46
N SER A 121 -32.55 -62.02 6.86
CA SER A 121 -31.43 -62.26 5.95
C SER A 121 -31.97 -62.93 4.68
N GLY A 122 -31.98 -62.21 3.57
CA GLY A 122 -32.53 -62.64 2.28
C GLY A 122 -32.18 -61.65 1.17
N TYR A 123 -32.81 -61.73 -0.01
CA TYR A 123 -32.51 -60.83 -1.12
C TYR A 123 -33.24 -59.49 -1.03
N GLU A 124 -34.54 -59.45 -0.72
CA GLU A 124 -35.33 -58.21 -0.67
C GLU A 124 -36.35 -58.18 0.48
N LEU A 125 -36.52 -57.02 1.13
CA LEU A 125 -37.59 -56.73 2.10
C LEU A 125 -38.37 -55.50 1.63
N ILE A 126 -39.66 -55.66 1.36
CA ILE A 126 -40.55 -54.56 0.95
C ILE A 126 -41.51 -54.25 2.10
N LEU A 127 -41.50 -53.00 2.56
CA LEU A 127 -42.44 -52.48 3.54
C LEU A 127 -43.33 -51.46 2.83
N ASN A 128 -44.60 -51.81 2.61
CA ASN A 128 -45.54 -51.01 1.85
C ASN A 128 -46.79 -50.70 2.68
N ASN A 129 -46.87 -49.49 3.22
CA ASN A 129 -47.98 -49.00 4.05
C ASN A 129 -48.16 -49.77 5.37
N GLY A 130 -47.95 -49.11 6.51
CA GLY A 130 -48.02 -49.74 7.83
C GLY A 130 -47.34 -48.93 8.91
N ILE A 131 -47.51 -49.31 10.18
CA ILE A 131 -46.89 -48.64 11.34
C ILE A 131 -46.06 -49.65 12.15
N PHE A 132 -44.77 -49.36 12.35
CA PHE A 132 -43.87 -50.13 13.20
C PHE A 132 -43.53 -49.31 14.44
N SER A 133 -43.99 -49.73 15.62
CA SER A 133 -43.82 -48.97 16.86
C SER A 133 -43.22 -49.77 18.01
N THR A 134 -42.68 -49.06 19.00
CA THR A 134 -42.47 -49.58 20.35
C THR A 134 -42.73 -48.49 21.38
N ALA A 135 -43.43 -48.85 22.46
CA ALA A 135 -43.60 -47.98 23.62
C ALA A 135 -42.43 -48.08 24.63
N VAL A 136 -41.42 -48.93 24.36
CA VAL A 136 -40.26 -49.12 25.24
C VAL A 136 -39.25 -47.99 25.00
N THR A 137 -38.93 -47.24 26.05
CA THR A 137 -38.04 -46.06 25.95
C THR A 137 -36.57 -46.40 25.70
N LEU A 138 -36.11 -47.58 26.13
CA LEU A 138 -34.74 -48.08 25.93
C LEU A 138 -34.79 -49.53 25.43
N PRO A 139 -35.21 -49.77 24.18
CA PRO A 139 -35.31 -51.11 23.65
C PRO A 139 -33.91 -51.71 23.52
N THR A 140 -33.80 -53.01 23.79
CA THR A 140 -32.53 -53.74 23.66
C THR A 140 -32.12 -53.89 22.20
N ASN A 141 -33.09 -54.06 21.30
CA ASN A 141 -32.87 -54.27 19.87
C ASN A 141 -33.54 -53.17 19.04
N TYR A 142 -33.20 -53.14 17.75
CA TYR A 142 -33.94 -52.38 16.74
C TYR A 142 -35.26 -53.09 16.40
N LEU A 143 -36.28 -52.35 15.95
CA LEU A 143 -37.52 -52.95 15.45
C LEU A 143 -37.25 -53.94 14.32
N ILE A 144 -36.36 -53.58 13.39
CA ILE A 144 -35.99 -54.43 12.26
C ILE A 144 -34.46 -54.52 12.17
N GLN A 145 -33.95 -55.75 12.11
CA GLN A 145 -32.53 -56.06 11.95
C GLN A 145 -32.30 -56.83 10.66
N ILE A 146 -31.35 -56.41 9.84
CA ILE A 146 -31.19 -56.91 8.48
C ILE A 146 -29.73 -57.23 8.19
N SER A 147 -29.49 -58.38 7.59
CA SER A 147 -28.17 -58.80 7.12
C SER A 147 -28.17 -59.15 5.64
N SER A 148 -27.45 -58.36 4.85
CA SER A 148 -27.21 -58.59 3.41
C SER A 148 -28.47 -58.63 2.54
N ALA A 149 -29.36 -57.63 2.64
CA ALA A 149 -30.59 -57.57 1.83
C ALA A 149 -30.83 -56.18 1.21
N GLN A 150 -31.60 -56.14 0.13
CA GLN A 150 -32.21 -54.92 -0.39
C GLN A 150 -33.49 -54.62 0.40
N ILE A 151 -33.78 -53.36 0.68
CA ILE A 151 -34.97 -52.95 1.43
C ILE A 151 -35.63 -51.82 0.70
N SER A 152 -36.94 -51.94 0.42
CA SER A 152 -37.76 -50.85 -0.10
C SER A 152 -38.80 -50.44 0.94
N ILE A 153 -38.89 -49.15 1.24
CA ILE A 153 -39.85 -48.60 2.21
C ILE A 153 -40.75 -47.57 1.50
N GLU A 154 -42.03 -47.87 1.48
CA GLU A 154 -43.09 -47.06 0.89
C GLU A 154 -44.20 -46.81 1.91
N GLN A 155 -44.58 -45.55 2.11
CA GLN A 155 -45.71 -45.11 2.94
C GLN A 155 -45.74 -45.71 4.37
N THR A 156 -44.59 -46.08 4.90
CA THR A 156 -44.49 -46.77 6.20
C THR A 156 -44.12 -45.78 7.31
N GLU A 157 -44.74 -45.92 8.48
CA GLU A 157 -44.41 -45.15 9.67
C GLU A 157 -43.58 -45.98 10.66
N PHE A 158 -42.51 -45.40 11.18
CA PHE A 158 -41.71 -45.94 12.28
C PHE A 158 -41.80 -45.00 13.48
N SER A 159 -42.12 -45.54 14.66
CA SER A 159 -42.22 -44.78 15.91
C SER A 159 -41.49 -45.52 17.04
N ALA A 160 -40.20 -45.28 17.18
CA ALA A 160 -39.32 -46.03 18.08
C ALA A 160 -38.02 -45.27 18.40
N PRO A 161 -37.33 -45.57 19.51
CA PRO A 161 -35.97 -45.06 19.72
C PRO A 161 -34.94 -45.65 18.73
N LYS A 162 -35.19 -46.89 18.27
CA LYS A 162 -34.35 -47.68 17.35
C LYS A 162 -35.22 -48.42 16.32
N ALA A 163 -35.23 -47.99 15.06
CA ALA A 163 -36.09 -48.55 14.02
C ALA A 163 -35.37 -49.61 13.19
N LEU A 164 -34.31 -49.26 12.47
CA LEU A 164 -33.63 -50.14 11.52
C LEU A 164 -32.14 -50.34 11.85
N PHE A 165 -31.66 -51.58 11.84
CA PHE A 165 -30.22 -51.89 11.88
C PHE A 165 -29.82 -52.83 10.76
N ILE A 166 -28.89 -52.40 9.91
CA ILE A 166 -28.64 -53.04 8.61
C ILE A 166 -27.14 -53.22 8.44
N THR A 167 -26.70 -54.47 8.33
CA THR A 167 -25.26 -54.79 8.39
C THR A 167 -24.57 -54.85 7.03
N ALA A 168 -25.34 -55.08 5.96
CA ALA A 168 -24.91 -55.03 4.56
C ALA A 168 -26.15 -54.99 3.66
N GLY A 169 -26.05 -54.40 2.45
CA GLY A 169 -27.12 -54.40 1.44
C GLY A 169 -27.46 -53.04 0.83
N SER A 170 -28.72 -52.81 0.48
CA SER A 170 -29.20 -51.50 -0.02
C SER A 170 -30.55 -51.14 0.59
N ILE A 171 -30.80 -49.86 0.83
CA ILE A 171 -32.04 -49.35 1.42
C ILE A 171 -32.57 -48.22 0.56
N ASP A 172 -33.78 -48.36 0.07
CA ASP A 172 -34.51 -47.36 -0.70
C ASP A 172 -35.72 -46.89 0.13
N ILE A 173 -35.60 -45.73 0.78
CA ILE A 173 -36.70 -45.08 1.50
C ILE A 173 -37.40 -44.14 0.54
N ILE A 174 -38.42 -44.64 -0.15
CA ILE A 174 -39.17 -43.86 -1.13
C ILE A 174 -40.08 -42.88 -0.40
N SER A 175 -40.88 -43.33 0.57
CA SER A 175 -41.78 -42.48 1.39
C SER A 175 -42.03 -43.10 2.76
N GLY A 176 -42.47 -42.28 3.71
CA GLY A 176 -42.78 -42.73 5.07
C GLY A 176 -42.51 -41.66 6.12
N THR A 177 -42.82 -41.99 7.37
CA THR A 177 -42.56 -41.13 8.54
C THR A 177 -41.70 -41.89 9.54
N PHE A 178 -40.62 -41.28 10.00
CA PHE A 178 -39.69 -41.86 10.95
C PHE A 178 -39.61 -40.94 12.17
N HIS A 179 -40.16 -41.39 13.29
CA HIS A 179 -40.24 -40.64 14.52
C HIS A 179 -39.44 -41.33 15.63
N GLN A 180 -38.35 -40.71 16.06
CA GLN A 180 -37.58 -41.16 17.20
C GLN A 180 -38.28 -40.71 18.48
N THR A 181 -38.91 -41.64 19.18
CA THR A 181 -39.80 -41.34 20.32
C THR A 181 -39.06 -40.87 21.57
N GLU A 182 -37.78 -41.22 21.73
CA GLU A 182 -36.93 -40.83 22.86
C GLU A 182 -35.48 -40.61 22.40
N PRO A 183 -34.71 -39.71 23.05
CA PRO A 183 -33.28 -39.57 22.80
C PRO A 183 -32.54 -40.88 23.08
N SER A 184 -31.75 -41.34 22.12
CA SER A 184 -30.92 -42.55 22.22
C SER A 184 -29.51 -42.24 21.70
N GLU A 185 -28.48 -42.84 22.32
CA GLU A 185 -27.12 -42.80 21.78
C GLU A 185 -27.04 -43.52 20.42
N ASP A 186 -27.81 -44.59 20.27
CA ASP A 186 -27.98 -45.29 18.99
C ASP A 186 -28.90 -44.50 18.06
N ALA A 187 -28.57 -44.51 16.76
CA ALA A 187 -29.39 -43.87 15.74
C ALA A 187 -30.70 -44.62 15.48
N LEU A 188 -31.72 -43.90 15.04
CA LEU A 188 -33.01 -44.48 14.60
C LEU A 188 -32.80 -45.50 13.48
N ILE A 189 -31.93 -45.17 12.52
CA ILE A 189 -31.47 -46.03 11.44
C ILE A 189 -29.95 -46.14 11.56
N LYS A 190 -29.45 -47.36 11.68
CA LYS A 190 -28.02 -47.64 11.70
C LYS A 190 -27.65 -48.58 10.57
N THR A 191 -26.62 -48.24 9.81
CA THR A 191 -26.16 -49.08 8.71
C THR A 191 -24.63 -49.25 8.71
N THR A 192 -24.18 -50.43 8.31
CA THR A 192 -22.79 -50.74 7.96
C THR A 192 -22.79 -51.40 6.58
N GLU A 193 -21.73 -51.24 5.79
CA GLU A 193 -21.58 -51.86 4.45
C GLU A 193 -22.85 -51.84 3.55
N SER A 194 -23.68 -50.79 3.66
CA SER A 194 -24.96 -50.67 2.96
C SER A 194 -25.11 -49.34 2.19
N GLN A 195 -25.71 -49.40 1.00
CA GLN A 195 -26.14 -48.21 0.26
C GLN A 195 -27.48 -47.71 0.78
N VAL A 196 -27.66 -46.40 0.95
CA VAL A 196 -28.91 -45.80 1.39
C VAL A 196 -29.34 -44.74 0.39
N GLN A 197 -30.54 -44.87 -0.15
CA GLN A 197 -31.23 -43.87 -0.95
C GLN A 197 -32.48 -43.42 -0.22
N ILE A 198 -32.65 -42.10 -0.07
CA ILE A 198 -33.81 -41.48 0.57
C ILE A 198 -34.47 -40.55 -0.42
N GLY A 199 -35.78 -40.72 -0.63
CA GLY A 199 -36.59 -39.91 -1.50
C GLY A 199 -36.57 -40.33 -2.98
N GLY A 200 -37.60 -39.88 -3.71
CA GLY A 200 -37.82 -40.13 -5.13
C GLY A 200 -38.41 -38.90 -5.83
N LEU A 201 -38.84 -39.04 -7.10
CA LEU A 201 -39.33 -37.92 -7.93
C LEU A 201 -40.54 -37.17 -7.35
N GLU A 202 -41.39 -37.86 -6.58
CA GLU A 202 -42.67 -37.33 -6.08
C GLU A 202 -42.93 -37.71 -4.61
N SER A 203 -41.90 -37.98 -3.83
CA SER A 203 -42.03 -38.47 -2.47
C SER A 203 -41.16 -37.71 -1.49
N ASN A 204 -41.71 -37.41 -0.31
CA ASN A 204 -41.06 -36.62 0.73
C ASN A 204 -41.07 -37.37 2.07
N PRO A 205 -40.13 -38.31 2.30
CA PRO A 205 -40.05 -38.99 3.60
C PRO A 205 -39.76 -37.99 4.72
N VAL A 206 -40.38 -38.18 5.87
CA VAL A 206 -40.28 -37.27 7.02
C VAL A 206 -39.54 -37.96 8.15
N PHE A 207 -38.51 -37.34 8.68
CA PHE A 207 -37.71 -37.85 9.79
C PHE A 207 -37.71 -36.83 10.93
N THR A 208 -38.00 -37.27 12.15
CA THR A 208 -38.02 -36.43 13.35
C THR A 208 -37.31 -37.17 14.48
N GLY A 209 -36.31 -36.56 15.13
CA GLY A 209 -35.52 -37.25 16.15
C GLY A 209 -34.27 -36.51 16.62
N TYR A 210 -33.32 -37.21 17.23
CA TYR A 210 -32.05 -36.64 17.74
C TYR A 210 -30.87 -37.13 16.92
N ASN A 211 -30.80 -38.45 16.72
CA ASN A 211 -29.77 -39.17 15.96
C ASN A 211 -30.51 -40.09 14.99
N ILE A 212 -30.74 -39.63 13.76
CA ILE A 212 -31.66 -40.30 12.82
C ILE A 212 -30.94 -41.37 12.02
N LEU A 213 -29.74 -41.07 11.51
CA LEU A 213 -29.02 -41.95 10.62
C LEU A 213 -27.54 -42.04 11.02
N ASP A 214 -27.03 -43.24 11.29
CA ASP A 214 -25.62 -43.52 11.57
C ASP A 214 -25.10 -44.56 10.57
N MET A 215 -24.17 -44.16 9.70
CA MET A 215 -23.64 -45.00 8.61
C MET A 215 -22.12 -45.10 8.66
N SER A 216 -21.58 -46.30 8.40
CA SER A 216 -20.12 -46.52 8.33
C SER A 216 -19.70 -47.52 7.24
N ASP A 217 -18.41 -47.53 6.90
CA ASP A 217 -17.71 -48.50 6.04
C ASP A 217 -17.98 -48.42 4.51
N ASN A 218 -17.36 -47.46 3.79
CA ASN A 218 -17.23 -47.40 2.31
C ASN A 218 -18.54 -47.48 1.51
N ASN A 219 -19.56 -46.75 1.96
CA ASN A 219 -20.90 -46.78 1.38
C ASN A 219 -21.29 -45.53 0.59
N VAL A 220 -22.52 -45.53 0.09
CA VAL A 220 -23.16 -44.37 -0.56
C VAL A 220 -24.44 -44.02 0.19
N LEU A 221 -24.59 -42.75 0.58
CA LEU A 221 -25.83 -42.15 1.04
C LEU A 221 -26.29 -41.13 0.00
N SER A 222 -27.47 -41.31 -0.58
CA SER A 222 -28.11 -40.37 -1.50
C SER A 222 -29.43 -39.89 -0.94
N ILE A 223 -29.54 -38.59 -0.61
CA ILE A 223 -30.78 -37.97 -0.13
C ILE A 223 -31.32 -37.08 -1.23
N ASN A 224 -32.30 -37.58 -1.98
CA ASN A 224 -32.87 -36.89 -3.13
C ASN A 224 -33.93 -35.86 -2.69
N SER A 225 -34.77 -36.24 -1.72
CA SER A 225 -35.83 -35.43 -1.11
C SER A 225 -36.07 -35.92 0.33
N GLY A 226 -36.83 -35.17 1.12
CA GLY A 226 -37.12 -35.51 2.51
C GLY A 226 -37.10 -34.29 3.43
N SER A 227 -37.76 -34.40 4.59
CA SER A 227 -37.70 -33.42 5.68
C SER A 227 -37.10 -34.08 6.91
N PHE A 228 -36.00 -33.54 7.42
CA PHE A 228 -35.33 -34.02 8.62
C PHE A 228 -35.34 -32.93 9.68
N THR A 229 -35.98 -33.20 10.82
CA THR A 229 -36.11 -32.22 11.91
C THR A 229 -35.55 -32.81 13.19
N GLN A 230 -34.57 -32.11 13.77
CA GLN A 230 -34.04 -32.41 15.08
C GLN A 230 -35.01 -31.89 16.14
N THR A 231 -35.53 -32.78 16.98
CA THR A 231 -36.33 -32.39 18.14
C THR A 231 -35.39 -31.93 19.25
N LEU A 232 -35.58 -30.72 19.77
CA LEU A 232 -34.80 -30.21 20.90
C LEU A 232 -35.39 -30.70 22.21
N ASP A 233 -34.63 -31.48 22.97
CA ASP A 233 -34.93 -31.68 24.39
C ASP A 233 -34.38 -30.50 25.18
N GLN A 234 -35.28 -29.62 25.64
CA GLN A 234 -34.89 -28.49 26.51
C GLN A 234 -34.15 -28.96 27.76
N SER A 235 -34.33 -30.21 28.21
CA SER A 235 -33.65 -30.76 29.38
C SER A 235 -32.13 -30.98 29.17
N GLN A 236 -31.68 -31.20 27.94
CA GLN A 236 -30.25 -31.36 27.63
C GLN A 236 -29.47 -30.04 27.56
N THR A 237 -30.16 -28.91 27.41
CA THR A 237 -29.51 -27.58 27.32
C THR A 237 -28.83 -27.11 28.62
N GLN A 238 -28.99 -27.82 29.75
CA GLN A 238 -28.40 -27.42 31.04
C GLN A 238 -27.13 -28.20 31.45
N GLY A 239 -26.67 -29.16 30.65
CA GLY A 239 -25.41 -29.87 30.88
C GLY A 239 -24.53 -29.83 29.63
N ASN A 240 -23.20 -29.94 29.79
CA ASN A 240 -22.22 -30.10 28.70
C ASN A 240 -22.41 -31.43 27.90
N ALA A 241 -23.64 -31.91 27.70
CA ALA A 241 -23.93 -33.05 26.86
C ALA A 241 -23.58 -32.69 25.41
N ALA A 242 -22.83 -33.56 24.74
CA ALA A 242 -22.49 -33.36 23.34
C ALA A 242 -23.76 -33.42 22.49
N VAL A 243 -23.98 -32.41 21.65
CA VAL A 243 -25.06 -32.41 20.66
C VAL A 243 -24.80 -33.53 19.67
N LEU A 244 -25.75 -34.46 19.52
CA LEU A 244 -25.66 -35.53 18.55
C LEU A 244 -26.03 -35.02 17.15
N PRO A 245 -25.37 -35.50 16.08
CA PRO A 245 -25.74 -35.17 14.72
C PRO A 245 -27.04 -35.86 14.31
N LEU A 246 -27.83 -35.21 13.46
CA LEU A 246 -29.00 -35.82 12.81
C LEU A 246 -28.59 -36.98 11.92
N ILE A 247 -27.48 -36.79 11.19
CA ILE A 247 -26.87 -37.77 10.30
C ILE A 247 -25.37 -37.85 10.62
N LYS A 248 -24.92 -39.03 11.01
CA LYS A 248 -23.51 -39.34 11.23
C LYS A 248 -23.01 -40.29 10.15
N THR A 249 -21.84 -40.00 9.59
CA THR A 249 -21.24 -40.84 8.58
C THR A 249 -19.73 -41.01 8.80
N ASP A 250 -19.21 -42.21 8.53
CA ASP A 250 -17.77 -42.51 8.61
C ASP A 250 -17.29 -43.34 7.41
N GLY A 251 -16.39 -42.78 6.61
CA GLY A 251 -15.81 -43.49 5.46
C GLY A 251 -16.76 -43.67 4.27
N ILE A 252 -17.75 -42.79 4.04
CA ILE A 252 -18.76 -42.97 2.97
C ILE A 252 -18.79 -41.80 1.97
N LEU A 253 -19.43 -42.03 0.82
CA LEU A 253 -19.86 -41.01 -0.15
C LEU A 253 -21.25 -40.49 0.24
N VAL A 254 -21.39 -39.18 0.44
CA VAL A 254 -22.68 -38.54 0.75
C VAL A 254 -23.10 -37.62 -0.39
N ILE A 255 -24.33 -37.76 -0.89
CA ILE A 255 -24.92 -36.92 -1.93
C ILE A 255 -26.26 -36.38 -1.44
N ILE A 256 -26.44 -35.06 -1.45
CA ILE A 256 -27.69 -34.40 -1.06
C ILE A 256 -28.25 -33.59 -2.24
N GLY A 257 -29.49 -33.91 -2.60
CA GLY A 257 -30.20 -33.39 -3.76
C GLY A 257 -29.80 -34.10 -5.06
N THR A 258 -30.64 -33.96 -6.09
CA THR A 258 -30.35 -34.46 -7.45
C THR A 258 -30.78 -33.47 -8.52
N LEU A 259 -30.36 -33.72 -9.77
CA LEU A 259 -30.76 -32.90 -10.92
C LEU A 259 -32.22 -33.13 -11.35
N GLU A 260 -32.83 -34.25 -10.98
CA GLU A 260 -34.08 -34.74 -11.57
C GLU A 260 -35.32 -34.44 -10.73
N VAL A 261 -35.16 -34.10 -9.46
CA VAL A 261 -36.28 -33.89 -8.52
C VAL A 261 -36.63 -32.41 -8.36
N SER A 262 -37.94 -32.10 -8.28
CA SER A 262 -38.44 -30.74 -8.01
C SER A 262 -38.49 -30.41 -6.52
N GLU A 263 -38.60 -31.42 -5.67
CA GLU A 263 -38.55 -31.24 -4.22
C GLU A 263 -37.11 -31.14 -3.75
N ILE A 264 -36.85 -30.25 -2.79
CA ILE A 264 -35.53 -30.08 -2.19
C ILE A 264 -35.52 -30.70 -0.79
N PRO A 265 -34.45 -31.41 -0.39
CA PRO A 265 -34.28 -31.84 0.98
C PRO A 265 -34.32 -30.65 1.96
N VAL A 266 -35.03 -30.80 3.07
CA VAL A 266 -35.10 -29.80 4.14
C VAL A 266 -34.54 -30.40 5.43
N PHE A 267 -33.64 -29.67 6.06
CA PHE A 267 -33.00 -30.06 7.32
C PHE A 267 -33.11 -28.93 8.33
N GLU A 268 -33.62 -29.26 9.52
CA GLU A 268 -33.75 -28.33 10.64
C GLU A 268 -33.13 -28.96 11.89
N GLY A 269 -32.12 -28.35 12.49
CA GLY A 269 -31.45 -28.90 13.68
C GLY A 269 -30.20 -28.11 14.12
N GLN A 270 -29.61 -28.48 15.26
CA GLN A 270 -28.39 -27.85 15.76
C GLN A 270 -27.13 -28.38 15.06
N LEU A 271 -27.01 -29.70 14.94
CA LEU A 271 -25.96 -30.38 14.18
C LEU A 271 -26.64 -31.36 13.22
N ILE A 272 -26.61 -31.05 11.93
CA ILE A 272 -27.31 -31.83 10.91
C ILE A 272 -26.42 -32.98 10.42
N LEU A 273 -25.17 -32.68 10.06
CA LEU A 273 -24.25 -33.68 9.51
C LEU A 273 -22.90 -33.71 10.24
N ASP A 274 -22.43 -34.90 10.59
CA ASP A 274 -21.06 -35.16 11.05
C ASP A 274 -20.42 -36.24 10.16
N VAL A 275 -19.61 -35.80 9.20
CA VAL A 275 -18.96 -36.63 8.18
C VAL A 275 -17.49 -36.81 8.52
N ASN A 276 -17.07 -38.03 8.88
CA ASN A 276 -15.67 -38.32 9.21
C ASN A 276 -15.06 -39.23 8.15
N GLN A 277 -13.82 -38.94 7.73
CA GLN A 277 -13.05 -39.76 6.77
C GLN A 277 -13.81 -40.08 5.47
N GLY A 278 -14.75 -39.22 5.05
CA GLY A 278 -15.60 -39.46 3.91
C GLY A 278 -14.82 -39.49 2.60
N ILE A 279 -15.28 -40.32 1.65
CA ILE A 279 -14.69 -40.37 0.31
C ILE A 279 -14.94 -39.02 -0.40
N SER A 280 -16.20 -38.59 -0.40
CA SER A 280 -16.60 -37.22 -0.74
C SER A 280 -18.00 -36.91 -0.21
N PHE A 281 -18.31 -35.62 -0.09
CA PHE A 281 -19.59 -35.10 0.36
C PHE A 281 -20.06 -33.99 -0.58
N THR A 282 -21.12 -34.26 -1.32
CA THR A 282 -21.65 -33.32 -2.33
C THR A 282 -23.07 -32.88 -1.96
N ILE A 283 -23.30 -31.56 -1.93
CA ILE A 283 -24.63 -30.96 -1.81
C ILE A 283 -24.97 -30.26 -3.12
N TYR A 284 -25.87 -30.82 -3.92
CA TYR A 284 -26.42 -30.13 -5.08
C TYR A 284 -27.46 -29.10 -4.64
N GLN A 285 -28.44 -29.50 -3.84
CA GLN A 285 -29.53 -28.62 -3.40
C GLN A 285 -30.07 -29.07 -2.04
N GLY A 286 -30.66 -28.12 -1.30
CA GLY A 286 -31.29 -28.37 0.00
C GLY A 286 -31.44 -27.09 0.79
N LYS A 287 -32.26 -27.13 1.84
CA LYS A 287 -32.44 -26.04 2.80
C LYS A 287 -32.03 -26.52 4.18
N PHE A 288 -31.05 -25.86 4.79
CA PHE A 288 -30.46 -26.22 6.08
C PHE A 288 -30.62 -25.06 7.07
N THR A 289 -31.31 -25.29 8.18
CA THR A 289 -31.61 -24.23 9.16
C THR A 289 -31.28 -24.67 10.59
N ALA A 290 -30.57 -23.84 11.35
CA ALA A 290 -30.48 -23.92 12.81
C ALA A 290 -31.12 -22.68 13.44
N THR A 291 -31.89 -22.87 14.51
CA THR A 291 -32.46 -21.74 15.28
C THR A 291 -31.76 -21.50 16.61
N ASP A 292 -31.04 -22.49 17.17
CA ASP A 292 -30.58 -22.45 18.57
C ASP A 292 -29.20 -23.09 18.78
N ASN A 293 -28.23 -22.87 17.88
CA ASN A 293 -26.86 -23.37 18.04
C ASN A 293 -25.83 -22.23 17.98
N PRO A 294 -25.62 -21.47 19.07
CA PRO A 294 -24.71 -20.32 19.04
C PRO A 294 -23.26 -20.73 18.76
N ASP A 295 -22.83 -21.92 19.23
CA ASP A 295 -21.41 -22.28 19.28
C ASP A 295 -21.02 -23.48 18.37
N GLY A 296 -21.97 -24.08 17.65
CA GLY A 296 -21.73 -25.28 16.85
C GLY A 296 -22.09 -25.13 15.36
N ALA A 297 -21.40 -25.90 14.52
CA ALA A 297 -21.67 -25.94 13.08
C ALA A 297 -22.89 -26.80 12.73
N LEU A 298 -23.62 -26.42 11.67
CA LEU A 298 -24.63 -27.30 11.06
C LEU A 298 -24.01 -28.58 10.49
N ILE A 299 -22.82 -28.46 9.92
CA ILE A 299 -22.12 -29.53 9.21
C ILE A 299 -20.68 -29.54 9.66
N ILE A 300 -20.23 -30.70 10.14
CA ILE A 300 -18.84 -31.00 10.45
C ILE A 300 -18.34 -32.00 9.42
N ALA A 301 -17.19 -31.72 8.79
CA ALA A 301 -16.55 -32.67 7.89
C ALA A 301 -15.05 -32.79 8.22
N LYS A 302 -14.54 -34.01 8.37
CA LYS A 302 -13.13 -34.27 8.66
C LYS A 302 -12.49 -35.15 7.60
N GLU A 303 -11.34 -34.75 7.08
CA GLU A 303 -10.56 -35.45 6.06
C GLU A 303 -11.42 -35.89 4.86
N THR A 304 -12.32 -35.00 4.42
CA THR A 304 -13.34 -35.28 3.39
C THR A 304 -13.27 -34.21 2.30
N GLU A 305 -13.48 -34.61 1.03
CA GLU A 305 -13.71 -33.67 -0.07
C GLU A 305 -15.17 -33.20 -0.04
N VAL A 306 -15.39 -31.92 0.21
CA VAL A 306 -16.73 -31.31 0.30
C VAL A 306 -16.99 -30.43 -0.93
N GLU A 307 -18.10 -30.66 -1.61
CA GLU A 307 -18.55 -29.89 -2.78
C GLU A 307 -19.98 -29.38 -2.56
N ILE A 308 -20.21 -28.07 -2.74
CA ILE A 308 -21.51 -27.43 -2.50
C ILE A 308 -21.95 -26.61 -3.72
N GLY A 309 -23.17 -26.84 -4.18
CA GLY A 309 -23.84 -26.08 -5.22
C GLY A 309 -23.25 -26.26 -6.62
N SER A 310 -22.78 -27.48 -6.92
CA SER A 310 -22.36 -27.85 -8.28
C SER A 310 -23.56 -27.86 -9.24
N ASP A 311 -23.29 -27.74 -10.55
CA ASP A 311 -24.28 -27.65 -11.63
C ASP A 311 -25.28 -26.47 -11.54
N GLY A 312 -24.95 -25.44 -10.75
CA GLY A 312 -25.70 -24.17 -10.69
C GLY A 312 -26.93 -24.22 -9.79
N ARG A 313 -27.03 -25.24 -8.96
CA ARG A 313 -28.07 -25.42 -7.95
C ARG A 313 -27.70 -24.64 -6.69
N ILE A 314 -28.69 -23.97 -6.09
CA ILE A 314 -28.46 -23.01 -5.02
C ILE A 314 -28.95 -23.60 -3.69
N PRO A 315 -28.11 -24.32 -2.92
CA PRO A 315 -28.46 -24.73 -1.57
C PRO A 315 -28.55 -23.49 -0.65
N GLU A 316 -29.43 -23.55 0.34
CA GLU A 316 -29.66 -22.48 1.31
C GLU A 316 -29.26 -22.92 2.72
N PHE A 317 -28.42 -22.13 3.38
CA PHE A 317 -27.97 -22.36 4.74
C PHE A 317 -28.28 -21.14 5.62
N THR A 318 -28.91 -21.37 6.77
CA THR A 318 -29.18 -20.34 7.79
C THR A 318 -28.78 -20.86 9.16
N SER A 319 -27.66 -20.38 9.70
CA SER A 319 -27.14 -20.75 11.03
C SER A 319 -26.07 -19.75 11.50
N PRO A 320 -25.88 -19.56 12.81
CA PRO A 320 -24.71 -18.85 13.35
C PRO A 320 -23.38 -19.38 12.79
N GLN A 321 -23.21 -20.71 12.74
CA GLN A 321 -22.09 -21.39 12.07
C GLN A 321 -22.63 -22.51 11.16
N VAL A 322 -22.24 -22.51 9.89
CA VAL A 322 -22.71 -23.47 8.88
C VAL A 322 -21.74 -24.64 8.73
N LEU A 323 -20.46 -24.36 8.47
CA LEU A 323 -19.47 -25.40 8.17
C LEU A 323 -18.31 -25.39 9.17
N ASP A 324 -17.85 -26.57 9.57
CA ASP A 324 -16.57 -26.79 10.25
C ASP A 324 -15.80 -27.93 9.56
N ILE A 325 -14.79 -27.56 8.78
CA ILE A 325 -14.03 -28.48 7.92
C ILE A 325 -12.62 -28.65 8.48
N THR A 326 -12.20 -29.88 8.75
CA THR A 326 -10.84 -30.20 9.20
C THR A 326 -10.17 -31.18 8.24
N GLY A 327 -9.12 -30.76 7.53
CA GLY A 327 -8.48 -31.54 6.47
C GLY A 327 -9.34 -31.63 5.19
N GLY A 328 -8.86 -32.37 4.19
CA GLY A 328 -9.55 -32.51 2.89
C GLY A 328 -9.63 -31.23 2.05
N THR A 329 -10.74 -31.05 1.33
CA THR A 329 -11.00 -29.89 0.45
C THR A 329 -12.43 -29.39 0.64
N LEU A 330 -12.66 -28.09 0.45
CA LEU A 330 -13.98 -27.47 0.42
C LEU A 330 -14.13 -26.65 -0.86
N THR A 331 -15.04 -27.06 -1.74
CA THR A 331 -15.42 -26.34 -2.95
C THR A 331 -16.86 -25.85 -2.84
N ILE A 332 -17.08 -24.54 -2.89
CA ILE A 332 -18.41 -23.92 -2.90
C ILE A 332 -18.60 -23.25 -4.25
N ASP A 333 -19.35 -23.89 -5.14
CA ASP A 333 -19.65 -23.35 -6.46
C ASP A 333 -20.84 -22.39 -6.44
N SER A 334 -21.91 -22.73 -5.71
CA SER A 334 -23.02 -21.81 -5.43
C SER A 334 -23.71 -22.12 -4.11
N GLY A 335 -24.57 -21.20 -3.67
CA GLY A 335 -25.33 -21.32 -2.43
C GLY A 335 -25.62 -19.96 -1.81
N ILE A 336 -26.58 -19.94 -0.89
CA ILE A 336 -26.93 -18.78 -0.06
C ILE A 336 -26.60 -19.15 1.39
N PHE A 337 -25.65 -18.45 2.00
CA PHE A 337 -25.19 -18.70 3.36
C PHE A 337 -25.50 -17.49 4.23
N LYS A 338 -26.29 -17.69 5.28
CA LYS A 338 -26.69 -16.64 6.22
C LYS A 338 -26.36 -17.03 7.64
N GLY A 339 -25.77 -16.10 8.38
CA GLY A 339 -25.54 -16.24 9.82
C GLY A 339 -25.40 -14.89 10.51
N ASP A 340 -25.51 -14.90 11.83
CA ASP A 340 -25.54 -13.69 12.64
C ASP A 340 -24.59 -13.76 13.85
N HIS A 341 -23.71 -14.79 13.92
CA HIS A 341 -22.76 -14.91 15.01
C HIS A 341 -21.73 -13.76 14.98
N PRO A 342 -21.48 -13.06 16.11
CA PRO A 342 -20.59 -11.91 16.14
C PRO A 342 -19.09 -12.28 16.13
N THR A 343 -18.73 -13.48 16.60
CA THR A 343 -17.33 -13.86 16.86
C THR A 343 -16.89 -15.18 16.23
N ASP A 344 -17.81 -15.96 15.67
CA ASP A 344 -17.49 -17.23 15.01
C ASP A 344 -17.77 -17.11 13.54
N ALA A 345 -16.88 -17.69 12.74
CA ALA A 345 -17.04 -17.67 11.30
C ALA A 345 -18.17 -18.60 10.88
N LEU A 346 -18.96 -18.14 9.91
CA LEU A 346 -19.97 -18.94 9.22
C LEU A 346 -19.38 -20.24 8.66
N ILE A 347 -18.13 -20.19 8.21
CA ILE A 347 -17.34 -21.31 7.70
C ILE A 347 -15.99 -21.31 8.40
N LYS A 348 -15.69 -22.39 9.13
CA LYS A 348 -14.35 -22.68 9.66
C LYS A 348 -13.70 -23.77 8.81
N ALA A 349 -12.45 -23.56 8.44
CA ALA A 349 -11.66 -24.55 7.72
C ALA A 349 -10.24 -24.61 8.31
N SER A 350 -9.79 -25.79 8.72
CA SER A 350 -8.43 -26.02 9.23
C SER A 350 -7.76 -27.14 8.45
N GLY A 351 -6.55 -26.93 7.93
CA GLY A 351 -5.84 -27.96 7.15
C GLY A 351 -6.42 -28.26 5.77
N ALA A 352 -7.52 -27.60 5.38
CA ALA A 352 -8.25 -27.84 4.14
C ALA A 352 -7.92 -26.80 3.06
N GLU A 353 -7.93 -27.21 1.79
CA GLU A 353 -7.97 -26.29 0.65
C GLU A 353 -9.39 -25.77 0.45
N VAL A 354 -9.58 -24.44 0.32
CA VAL A 354 -10.90 -23.82 0.20
C VAL A 354 -11.02 -23.09 -1.14
N ILE A 355 -11.98 -23.48 -1.98
CA ILE A 355 -12.26 -22.88 -3.29
C ILE A 355 -13.68 -22.36 -3.32
N ILE A 356 -13.86 -21.07 -3.63
CA ILE A 356 -15.18 -20.40 -3.66
C ILE A 356 -15.45 -19.81 -5.03
N GLY A 357 -16.61 -20.16 -5.57
CA GLY A 357 -17.18 -19.62 -6.79
C GLY A 357 -16.42 -20.02 -8.04
N SER A 358 -16.04 -21.29 -8.17
CA SER A 358 -15.27 -21.75 -9.33
C SER A 358 -16.09 -21.69 -10.62
N THR A 359 -17.37 -22.06 -10.54
CA THR A 359 -18.29 -22.06 -11.69
C THR A 359 -19.40 -21.02 -11.59
N TYR A 360 -19.92 -20.75 -10.38
CA TYR A 360 -21.08 -19.86 -10.15
C TYR A 360 -20.77 -18.83 -9.06
N THR A 361 -21.76 -18.01 -8.68
CA THR A 361 -21.58 -16.91 -7.73
C THR A 361 -22.33 -17.21 -6.43
N PRO A 362 -21.66 -17.75 -5.39
CA PRO A 362 -22.26 -17.93 -4.08
C PRO A 362 -22.47 -16.59 -3.36
N SER A 363 -23.43 -16.55 -2.42
CA SER A 363 -23.74 -15.38 -1.61
C SER A 363 -23.57 -15.70 -0.13
N PHE A 364 -22.85 -14.84 0.58
CA PHE A 364 -22.58 -14.96 2.02
C PHE A 364 -23.02 -13.68 2.73
N GLU A 365 -23.80 -13.82 3.81
CA GLU A 365 -24.30 -12.74 4.64
C GLU A 365 -24.07 -13.10 6.12
N ALA A 366 -22.98 -12.60 6.72
CA ALA A 366 -22.69 -12.77 8.14
C ALA A 366 -21.65 -11.74 8.63
N PRO A 367 -21.62 -11.40 9.94
CA PRO A 367 -20.58 -10.55 10.51
C PRO A 367 -19.16 -11.11 10.30
N TYR A 368 -19.02 -12.44 10.40
CA TYR A 368 -17.79 -13.18 10.20
C TYR A 368 -18.05 -14.41 9.33
N ILE A 369 -17.51 -14.42 8.11
CA ILE A 369 -17.88 -15.40 7.08
C ILE A 369 -16.90 -16.56 7.03
N LEU A 370 -15.59 -16.30 6.98
CA LEU A 370 -14.57 -17.33 6.74
C LEU A 370 -13.43 -17.23 7.76
N ASN A 371 -13.08 -18.36 8.35
CA ASN A 371 -11.84 -18.55 9.10
C ASN A 371 -11.06 -19.73 8.55
N VAL A 372 -9.93 -19.48 7.88
CA VAL A 372 -9.10 -20.51 7.27
C VAL A 372 -7.72 -20.58 7.93
N ILE A 373 -7.39 -21.70 8.56
CA ILE A 373 -6.15 -21.91 9.31
C ILE A 373 -5.36 -23.06 8.69
N ASP A 374 -4.05 -22.88 8.50
CA ASP A 374 -3.15 -23.93 8.00
C ASP A 374 -3.61 -24.57 6.69
N GLY A 375 -4.18 -23.79 5.76
CA GLY A 375 -4.69 -24.31 4.50
C GLY A 375 -3.61 -25.09 3.73
N SER A 376 -3.90 -26.37 3.45
CA SER A 376 -3.02 -27.23 2.66
C SER A 376 -3.08 -26.84 1.17
N GLY A 377 -2.11 -27.31 0.38
CA GLY A 377 -2.10 -27.09 -1.07
C GLY A 377 -2.04 -25.61 -1.48
N THR A 378 -3.11 -25.11 -2.13
CA THR A 378 -3.20 -23.72 -2.63
C THR A 378 -3.80 -22.72 -1.63
N GLY A 379 -4.29 -23.19 -0.48
CA GLY A 379 -4.87 -22.35 0.57
C GLY A 379 -6.32 -21.94 0.28
N LEU A 380 -6.63 -20.64 0.41
CA LEU A 380 -7.95 -20.06 0.15
C LEU A 380 -7.98 -19.39 -1.23
N LYS A 381 -8.90 -19.81 -2.09
CA LYS A 381 -9.12 -19.25 -3.43
C LYS A 381 -10.57 -18.78 -3.60
N ILE A 382 -10.78 -17.48 -3.70
CA ILE A 382 -12.08 -16.86 -3.96
C ILE A 382 -12.11 -16.36 -5.40
N ILE A 383 -12.80 -17.08 -6.29
CA ILE A 383 -12.89 -16.74 -7.71
C ILE A 383 -14.11 -15.84 -7.96
N ARG A 384 -15.25 -16.16 -7.35
CA ARG A 384 -16.51 -15.40 -7.39
C ARG A 384 -17.19 -15.41 -6.03
N GLY A 385 -18.14 -14.51 -5.85
CA GLY A 385 -19.02 -14.50 -4.71
C GLY A 385 -19.37 -13.08 -4.27
N THR A 386 -20.44 -12.96 -3.51
CA THR A 386 -20.83 -11.72 -2.83
C THR A 386 -20.73 -11.96 -1.32
N PHE A 387 -19.87 -11.19 -0.66
CA PHE A 387 -19.58 -11.28 0.77
C PHE A 387 -20.10 -10.03 1.46
N THR A 388 -21.17 -10.16 2.24
CA THR A 388 -21.82 -9.03 2.92
C THR A 388 -21.69 -9.18 4.43
N GLY A 389 -21.02 -8.22 5.05
CA GLY A 389 -20.77 -8.16 6.49
C GLY A 389 -21.77 -7.30 7.24
N SER A 390 -21.65 -7.32 8.56
CA SER A 390 -22.37 -6.37 9.40
C SER A 390 -21.72 -4.98 9.35
N SER A 391 -22.49 -3.96 9.75
CA SER A 391 -21.97 -2.59 9.97
C SER A 391 -21.20 -2.43 11.29
N ASN A 392 -20.99 -3.51 12.05
CA ASN A 392 -20.23 -3.49 13.29
C ASN A 392 -18.73 -3.31 13.01
N ALA A 393 -18.10 -2.32 13.63
CA ALA A 393 -16.68 -2.05 13.50
C ALA A 393 -15.79 -3.25 13.87
N ASN A 394 -16.24 -4.10 14.78
CA ASN A 394 -15.46 -5.25 15.25
C ASN A 394 -15.63 -6.52 14.40
N SER A 395 -16.53 -6.53 13.41
CA SER A 395 -16.79 -7.74 12.61
C SER A 395 -15.85 -7.82 11.42
N ILE A 396 -15.05 -8.89 11.36
CA ILE A 396 -14.16 -9.20 10.24
C ILE A 396 -14.77 -10.28 9.35
N LEU A 397 -14.86 -10.03 8.04
CA LEU A 397 -15.46 -10.99 7.11
C LEU A 397 -14.61 -12.25 6.95
N ILE A 398 -13.30 -12.09 6.76
CA ILE A 398 -12.41 -13.19 6.42
C ILE A 398 -11.12 -13.09 7.24
N THR A 399 -10.78 -14.14 7.97
CA THR A 399 -9.47 -14.30 8.61
C THR A 399 -8.76 -15.50 8.02
N THR A 400 -7.45 -15.36 7.84
CA THR A 400 -6.59 -16.45 7.43
C THR A 400 -5.30 -16.46 8.26
N SER A 401 -4.87 -17.65 8.69
CA SER A 401 -3.58 -17.87 9.34
C SER A 401 -2.78 -18.90 8.57
N ASP A 402 -1.52 -18.58 8.28
CA ASP A 402 -0.53 -19.48 7.65
C ASP A 402 -0.99 -20.09 6.32
N THR A 403 -1.87 -19.37 5.63
CA THR A 403 -2.60 -19.80 4.43
C THR A 403 -2.32 -18.84 3.27
N ALA A 404 -2.06 -19.38 2.08
CA ALA A 404 -2.00 -18.56 0.86
C ALA A 404 -3.42 -18.16 0.44
N VAL A 405 -3.61 -16.91 0.04
CA VAL A 405 -4.92 -16.37 -0.34
C VAL A 405 -4.88 -15.84 -1.76
N GLN A 406 -5.84 -16.25 -2.59
CA GLN A 406 -6.06 -15.72 -3.93
C GLN A 406 -7.50 -15.18 -4.05
N ILE A 407 -7.63 -13.92 -4.47
CA ILE A 407 -8.92 -13.25 -4.69
C ILE A 407 -9.03 -12.82 -6.16
N GLY A 408 -10.11 -13.25 -6.79
CA GLY A 408 -10.44 -13.02 -8.18
C GLY A 408 -9.52 -13.74 -9.17
N ASP A 409 -9.90 -13.64 -10.44
CA ASP A 409 -9.05 -14.00 -11.58
C ASP A 409 -9.20 -12.96 -12.71
N ALA A 410 -8.61 -13.22 -13.88
CA ALA A 410 -8.63 -12.27 -15.00
C ALA A 410 -10.04 -11.99 -15.57
N SER A 411 -11.04 -12.80 -15.24
CA SER A 411 -12.41 -12.76 -15.78
C SER A 411 -13.50 -12.58 -14.73
N ASN A 412 -13.20 -12.80 -13.45
CA ASN A 412 -14.17 -12.89 -12.37
C ASN A 412 -13.87 -11.87 -11.27
N ASN A 413 -14.89 -11.14 -10.85
CA ASN A 413 -14.79 -10.02 -9.92
C ASN A 413 -15.66 -10.29 -8.67
N PRO A 414 -15.10 -10.90 -7.60
CA PRO A 414 -15.83 -11.07 -6.35
C PRO A 414 -16.12 -9.72 -5.67
N GLU A 415 -17.18 -9.65 -4.89
CA GLU A 415 -17.63 -8.41 -4.22
C GLU A 415 -17.59 -8.58 -2.70
N PHE A 416 -16.97 -7.62 -2.01
CA PHE A 416 -16.84 -7.59 -0.56
C PHE A 416 -17.39 -6.28 0.00
N ASN A 417 -18.43 -6.38 0.84
CA ASN A 417 -19.09 -5.26 1.50
C ASN A 417 -18.97 -5.45 3.02
N GLY A 418 -18.00 -4.81 3.67
CA GLY A 418 -17.75 -4.99 5.11
C GLY A 418 -16.87 -3.91 5.73
N VAL A 419 -16.94 -3.74 7.05
CA VAL A 419 -16.11 -2.76 7.78
C VAL A 419 -14.68 -3.26 7.98
N LYS A 420 -14.50 -4.55 8.27
CA LYS A 420 -13.22 -5.26 8.17
C LYS A 420 -13.40 -6.43 7.21
N ILE A 421 -12.67 -6.44 6.10
CA ILE A 421 -12.89 -7.42 5.02
C ILE A 421 -11.96 -8.61 5.17
N LEU A 422 -10.66 -8.38 5.33
CA LEU A 422 -9.67 -9.45 5.24
C LEU A 422 -8.51 -9.25 6.21
N GLU A 423 -8.18 -10.28 6.97
CA GLU A 423 -6.97 -10.36 7.77
C GLU A 423 -6.16 -11.58 7.35
N VAL A 424 -4.92 -11.36 6.96
CA VAL A 424 -3.96 -12.42 6.61
C VAL A 424 -2.77 -12.33 7.54
N SER A 425 -2.56 -13.36 8.34
CA SER A 425 -1.44 -13.44 9.28
C SER A 425 -0.61 -14.69 9.03
N ASN A 426 0.71 -14.58 9.14
CA ASN A 426 1.61 -15.73 9.15
C ASN A 426 2.39 -15.73 10.48
N THR A 427 2.21 -16.79 11.27
CA THR A 427 2.65 -16.87 12.67
C THR A 427 4.14 -17.18 12.80
N ASP A 428 4.72 -17.92 11.86
CA ASP A 428 6.09 -18.39 11.99
C ASP A 428 7.14 -17.29 11.82
N GLY A 429 6.81 -16.17 11.16
CA GLY A 429 7.78 -15.11 10.82
C GLY A 429 8.96 -15.58 9.95
N LEU A 430 9.06 -16.88 9.66
CA LEU A 430 10.10 -17.54 8.89
C LEU A 430 9.75 -17.49 7.40
N LEU A 431 10.77 -17.14 6.61
CA LEU A 431 10.66 -17.09 5.16
C LEU A 431 10.56 -18.51 4.57
N PRO A 432 9.83 -18.71 3.45
CA PRO A 432 9.09 -17.68 2.71
C PRO A 432 7.70 -17.40 3.30
N TYR A 433 7.34 -16.12 3.37
CA TYR A 433 5.99 -15.69 3.75
C TYR A 433 4.94 -16.23 2.77
N LYS A 434 3.74 -16.54 3.27
CA LYS A 434 2.60 -16.85 2.40
C LYS A 434 2.12 -15.60 1.67
N THR A 435 1.44 -15.83 0.56
CA THR A 435 1.04 -14.77 -0.38
C THR A 435 -0.44 -14.43 -0.26
N LEU A 436 -0.77 -13.14 -0.27
CA LEU A 436 -2.10 -12.63 -0.60
C LEU A 436 -2.05 -12.07 -2.04
N THR A 437 -2.78 -12.68 -2.97
CA THR A 437 -2.87 -12.21 -4.36
C THR A 437 -4.28 -11.75 -4.67
N ILE A 438 -4.46 -10.45 -4.92
CA ILE A 438 -5.73 -9.86 -5.36
C ILE A 438 -5.61 -9.56 -6.85
N THR A 439 -6.19 -10.41 -7.69
CA THR A 439 -6.20 -10.22 -9.14
C THR A 439 -7.33 -9.29 -9.56
N GLN A 440 -8.53 -9.54 -9.04
CA GLN A 440 -9.74 -8.73 -9.19
C GLN A 440 -10.56 -8.79 -7.91
N GLY A 441 -11.48 -7.85 -7.76
CA GLY A 441 -12.37 -7.75 -6.61
C GLY A 441 -12.88 -6.32 -6.48
N THR A 442 -14.13 -6.18 -6.05
CA THR A 442 -14.67 -4.90 -5.60
C THR A 442 -14.76 -4.93 -4.08
N PHE A 443 -14.06 -4.02 -3.43
CA PHE A 443 -14.05 -3.86 -1.98
C PHE A 443 -14.76 -2.55 -1.66
N ARG A 444 -15.73 -2.55 -0.74
CA ARG A 444 -16.52 -1.37 -0.34
C ARG A 444 -16.91 -1.42 1.13
N LEU A 445 -17.19 -0.26 1.72
CA LEU A 445 -17.92 -0.18 2.99
C LEU A 445 -19.41 -0.52 2.77
N PRO A 446 -20.09 -1.09 3.78
CA PRO A 446 -21.54 -1.15 3.79
C PRO A 446 -22.13 0.26 3.64
N ALA A 447 -23.21 0.40 2.84
CA ALA A 447 -23.79 1.71 2.49
C ALA A 447 -24.19 2.57 3.70
N ASP A 448 -24.49 1.94 4.83
CA ASP A 448 -24.93 2.58 6.06
C ASP A 448 -23.80 2.75 7.10
N SER A 449 -22.54 2.45 6.74
CA SER A 449 -21.40 2.54 7.67
C SER A 449 -20.75 3.92 7.64
N GLU A 450 -20.64 4.55 8.81
CA GLU A 450 -19.81 5.75 9.02
C GLU A 450 -18.36 5.41 9.43
N GLN A 451 -18.02 4.12 9.52
CA GLN A 451 -16.72 3.68 10.02
C GLN A 451 -15.60 3.90 9.00
N THR A 452 -14.42 4.29 9.49
CA THR A 452 -13.20 4.46 8.70
C THR A 452 -12.14 3.42 9.04
N GLU A 453 -12.50 2.25 9.57
CA GLU A 453 -11.50 1.29 10.04
C GLU A 453 -10.68 0.62 8.91
N THR A 454 -9.61 -0.09 9.31
CA THR A 454 -8.77 -0.86 8.39
C THR A 454 -9.52 -2.07 7.86
N GLN A 455 -9.62 -2.17 6.54
CA GLN A 455 -10.39 -3.22 5.88
C GLN A 455 -9.56 -4.43 5.49
N ILE A 456 -8.30 -4.22 5.10
CA ILE A 456 -7.38 -5.29 4.72
C ILE A 456 -6.13 -5.18 5.58
N SER A 457 -5.92 -6.15 6.45
CA SER A 457 -4.76 -6.22 7.34
C SER A 457 -3.90 -7.42 6.95
N THR A 458 -2.60 -7.21 6.87
CA THR A 458 -1.64 -8.26 6.52
C THR A 458 -0.43 -8.19 7.43
N THR A 459 -0.02 -9.32 8.00
CA THR A 459 1.16 -9.43 8.88
C THR A 459 2.08 -10.53 8.38
N ASN A 460 3.36 -10.22 8.17
CA ASN A 460 4.36 -11.17 7.66
C ASN A 460 3.93 -11.82 6.33
N ALA A 461 3.41 -11.04 5.38
CA ALA A 461 2.84 -11.56 4.13
C ALA A 461 3.46 -10.91 2.88
N ILE A 462 3.40 -11.62 1.75
CA ILE A 462 3.67 -11.07 0.42
C ILE A 462 2.33 -10.72 -0.22
N VAL A 463 2.04 -9.42 -0.34
CA VAL A 463 0.80 -8.91 -0.92
C VAL A 463 1.05 -8.49 -2.37
N LEU A 464 0.25 -9.02 -3.29
CA LEU A 464 0.29 -8.72 -4.72
C LEU A 464 -1.09 -8.29 -5.22
N ILE A 465 -1.20 -7.08 -5.75
CA ILE A 465 -2.47 -6.49 -6.19
C ILE A 465 -2.40 -6.15 -7.69
N GLY A 466 -3.38 -6.64 -8.45
CA GLY A 466 -3.64 -6.29 -9.85
C GLY A 466 -2.66 -6.88 -10.86
N GLN A 467 -2.22 -8.13 -10.69
CA GLN A 467 -1.27 -8.77 -11.61
C GLN A 467 -1.84 -8.97 -13.04
N SER A 468 -3.15 -9.25 -13.16
CA SER A 468 -3.83 -9.49 -14.44
C SER A 468 -5.27 -8.95 -14.48
N GLY A 469 -5.65 -8.11 -13.52
CA GLY A 469 -6.98 -7.53 -13.42
C GLY A 469 -6.96 -6.14 -12.78
N LEU A 470 -8.14 -5.52 -12.69
CA LEU A 470 -8.32 -4.19 -12.12
C LEU A 470 -9.13 -4.30 -10.82
N PRO A 471 -8.49 -4.57 -9.67
CA PRO A 471 -9.19 -4.53 -8.39
C PRO A 471 -9.61 -3.10 -8.07
N ILE A 472 -10.80 -2.96 -7.49
CA ILE A 472 -11.45 -1.68 -7.19
C ILE A 472 -11.63 -1.59 -5.68
N PHE A 473 -11.04 -0.55 -5.10
CA PHE A 473 -11.16 -0.19 -3.69
C PHE A 473 -11.87 1.16 -3.61
N THR A 474 -13.13 1.18 -3.18
CA THR A 474 -13.93 2.41 -3.04
C THR A 474 -14.38 2.64 -1.61
N ASP A 475 -14.66 3.90 -1.27
CA ASP A 475 -14.86 4.37 0.11
C ASP A 475 -13.53 4.30 0.89
N PRO A 476 -13.37 4.87 2.10
CA PRO A 476 -12.05 4.89 2.77
C PRO A 476 -11.61 3.48 3.21
N ILE A 477 -11.19 2.67 2.24
CA ILE A 477 -10.56 1.39 2.41
C ILE A 477 -9.14 1.65 2.82
N LYS A 478 -8.75 1.02 3.93
CA LYS A 478 -7.38 1.06 4.40
C LYS A 478 -6.76 -0.32 4.28
N ILE A 479 -5.65 -0.38 3.57
CA ILE A 479 -4.75 -1.52 3.47
C ILE A 479 -3.64 -1.27 4.49
N HIS A 480 -3.54 -2.15 5.47
CA HIS A 480 -2.49 -2.14 6.48
C HIS A 480 -1.57 -3.34 6.29
N THR A 481 -0.26 -3.08 6.13
CA THR A 481 0.74 -4.15 6.00
C THR A 481 1.87 -3.98 7.00
N VAL A 482 2.04 -4.97 7.86
CA VAL A 482 3.10 -5.03 8.88
C VAL A 482 4.08 -6.15 8.54
N SER A 483 5.31 -5.78 8.22
CA SER A 483 6.36 -6.69 7.76
C SER A 483 6.02 -7.44 6.46
N GLY A 484 7.05 -7.83 5.69
CA GLY A 484 6.87 -8.47 4.38
C GLY A 484 6.94 -7.48 3.21
N SER A 485 6.08 -7.65 2.20
CA SER A 485 6.11 -6.81 0.99
C SER A 485 4.72 -6.57 0.41
N LEU A 486 4.51 -5.37 -0.14
CA LEU A 486 3.30 -4.97 -0.86
C LEU A 486 3.67 -4.55 -2.29
N THR A 487 3.16 -5.26 -3.30
CA THR A 487 3.34 -4.91 -4.71
C THR A 487 1.99 -4.62 -5.34
N ILE A 488 1.80 -3.38 -5.80
CA ILE A 488 0.59 -2.94 -6.50
C ILE A 488 0.95 -2.72 -7.96
N ILE A 489 0.51 -3.62 -8.83
CA ILE A 489 0.74 -3.55 -10.27
C ILE A 489 -0.34 -2.69 -10.94
N GLN A 490 -1.60 -2.91 -10.56
CA GLN A 490 -2.78 -2.23 -11.08
C GLN A 490 -3.86 -2.17 -9.99
N GLY A 491 -4.76 -1.20 -10.09
CA GLY A 491 -5.90 -1.06 -9.20
C GLY A 491 -6.46 0.35 -9.25
N GLN A 492 -7.71 0.50 -8.82
CA GLN A 492 -8.31 1.80 -8.56
C GLN A 492 -8.56 1.94 -7.06
N PHE A 493 -7.92 2.92 -6.44
CA PHE A 493 -7.98 3.19 -5.00
C PHE A 493 -8.61 4.56 -4.80
N THR A 494 -9.83 4.63 -4.29
CA THR A 494 -10.55 5.88 -4.05
C THR A 494 -10.91 5.99 -2.57
N GLY A 495 -10.51 7.08 -1.92
CA GLY A 495 -10.79 7.32 -0.51
C GLY A 495 -11.08 8.80 -0.24
N SER A 496 -11.80 9.06 0.85
CA SER A 496 -12.25 10.42 1.24
C SER A 496 -11.76 10.85 2.62
N ASP A 497 -11.05 9.98 3.35
CA ASP A 497 -10.55 10.27 4.71
C ASP A 497 -9.36 11.24 4.66
N THR A 498 -9.45 12.34 5.43
CA THR A 498 -8.40 13.36 5.56
C THR A 498 -7.42 13.07 6.69
N GLU A 499 -7.77 12.21 7.64
CA GLU A 499 -6.95 11.89 8.80
C GLU A 499 -6.08 10.66 8.60
N GLN A 500 -6.46 9.73 7.72
CA GLN A 500 -5.73 8.47 7.53
C GLN A 500 -5.49 8.12 6.06
N ALA A 501 -4.35 7.51 5.78
CA ALA A 501 -3.99 7.08 4.43
C ALA A 501 -4.73 5.81 3.99
N ILE A 502 -5.01 5.68 2.69
CA ILE A 502 -5.52 4.42 2.09
C ILE A 502 -4.54 3.26 2.34
N ILE A 503 -3.24 3.51 2.29
CA ILE A 503 -2.23 2.47 2.52
C ILE A 503 -1.35 2.91 3.68
N THR A 504 -1.36 2.10 4.74
CA THR A 504 -0.48 2.28 5.90
C THR A 504 0.44 1.07 6.01
N THR A 505 1.73 1.26 6.20
CA THR A 505 2.65 0.13 6.34
C THR A 505 3.72 0.35 7.39
N SER A 506 4.18 -0.74 8.01
CA SER A 506 5.30 -0.73 8.97
C SER A 506 6.30 -1.84 8.65
N GLY A 507 7.58 -1.48 8.45
CA GLY A 507 8.65 -2.45 8.16
C GLY A 507 8.51 -3.17 6.81
N THR A 508 7.78 -2.60 5.86
CA THR A 508 7.35 -3.27 4.62
C THR A 508 8.10 -2.74 3.39
N THR A 509 8.40 -3.63 2.44
CA THR A 509 8.87 -3.20 1.11
C THR A 509 7.68 -2.99 0.17
N ILE A 510 7.46 -1.74 -0.26
CA ILE A 510 6.38 -1.37 -1.18
C ILE A 510 6.92 -1.16 -2.60
N ARG A 511 6.21 -1.69 -3.59
CA ARG A 511 6.41 -1.46 -5.03
C ARG A 511 5.09 -1.06 -5.69
N ILE A 512 5.04 0.08 -6.36
CA ILE A 512 3.84 0.58 -7.05
C ILE A 512 4.10 0.80 -8.54
N GLY A 513 3.24 0.20 -9.34
CA GLY A 513 3.25 0.24 -10.80
C GLY A 513 4.32 -0.64 -11.44
N ASN A 514 4.15 -0.90 -12.73
CA ASN A 514 5.16 -1.55 -13.57
C ASN A 514 5.17 -0.94 -14.99
N THR A 515 5.87 -1.57 -15.93
CA THR A 515 6.02 -1.06 -17.29
C THR A 515 4.74 -1.11 -18.13
N SER A 516 3.74 -1.92 -17.78
CA SER A 516 2.54 -2.14 -18.61
C SER A 516 1.25 -1.57 -18.01
N MET A 517 1.13 -1.51 -16.68
CA MET A 517 -0.11 -1.20 -15.98
C MET A 517 0.02 0.06 -15.11
N VAL A 518 -1.09 0.80 -14.97
CA VAL A 518 -1.14 2.07 -14.22
C VAL A 518 -2.10 1.92 -13.05
N PRO A 519 -1.61 1.86 -11.81
CA PRO A 519 -2.49 1.99 -10.65
C PRO A 519 -2.94 3.45 -10.50
N ILE A 520 -4.19 3.65 -10.08
CA ILE A 520 -4.81 4.97 -9.91
C ILE A 520 -5.20 5.13 -8.44
N PHE A 521 -4.73 6.21 -7.82
CA PHE A 521 -5.03 6.57 -6.45
C PHE A 521 -5.68 7.95 -6.41
N THR A 522 -6.82 8.06 -5.73
CA THR A 522 -7.56 9.30 -5.52
C THR A 522 -7.98 9.39 -4.06
N ALA A 523 -7.22 10.09 -3.23
CA ALA A 523 -7.56 10.33 -1.83
C ALA A 523 -6.75 11.47 -1.19
N PRO A 524 -7.26 12.09 -0.11
CA PRO A 524 -6.52 13.11 0.62
C PRO A 524 -5.16 12.63 1.14
N ARG A 525 -5.12 11.43 1.73
CA ARG A 525 -3.88 10.76 2.16
C ARG A 525 -3.80 9.40 1.48
N ILE A 526 -2.71 9.13 0.75
CA ILE A 526 -2.58 7.90 -0.06
C ILE A 526 -1.66 6.89 0.64
N LEU A 527 -0.45 7.32 1.02
CA LEU A 527 0.55 6.45 1.63
C LEU A 527 1.01 7.03 2.97
N ASP A 528 1.04 6.20 4.00
CA ASP A 528 1.71 6.47 5.28
C ASP A 528 2.62 5.30 5.66
N ILE A 529 3.93 5.51 5.60
CA ILE A 529 4.92 4.42 5.65
C ILE A 529 5.90 4.66 6.79
N SER A 530 6.11 3.63 7.61
CA SER A 530 7.11 3.64 8.68
C SER A 530 8.09 2.48 8.51
N GLY A 531 9.37 2.74 8.31
CA GLY A 531 10.37 1.71 8.02
C GLY A 531 10.27 1.12 6.61
N GLY A 532 11.20 0.21 6.28
CA GLY A 532 11.21 -0.47 4.97
C GLY A 532 11.63 0.43 3.79
N THR A 533 11.01 0.22 2.62
CA THR A 533 11.29 0.98 1.38
C THR A 533 10.03 1.20 0.54
N LEU A 534 9.88 2.37 -0.07
CA LEU A 534 8.87 2.70 -1.06
C LEU A 534 9.51 2.82 -2.44
N ASN A 535 9.01 2.07 -3.43
CA ASN A 535 9.45 2.14 -4.82
C ASN A 535 8.23 2.43 -5.71
N ILE A 536 8.20 3.60 -6.36
CA ILE A 536 7.13 3.98 -7.27
C ILE A 536 7.70 4.01 -8.68
N SER A 537 7.32 3.01 -9.47
CA SER A 537 7.71 2.86 -10.86
C SER A 537 6.69 3.51 -11.80
N ARG A 538 5.39 3.50 -11.46
CA ARG A 538 4.30 4.09 -12.27
C ARG A 538 3.04 4.30 -11.41
N GLY A 539 2.17 5.23 -11.81
CA GLY A 539 0.87 5.44 -11.18
C GLY A 539 0.34 6.85 -11.42
N ILE A 540 -0.95 7.05 -11.17
CA ILE A 540 -1.58 8.37 -11.11
C ILE A 540 -2.05 8.57 -9.67
N PHE A 541 -1.51 9.57 -8.99
CA PHE A 541 -1.79 9.89 -7.60
C PHE A 541 -2.49 11.24 -7.55
N THR A 542 -3.72 11.28 -7.04
CA THR A 542 -4.53 12.49 -6.93
C THR A 542 -4.89 12.73 -5.46
N GLY A 543 -4.26 13.75 -4.90
CA GLY A 543 -4.45 14.22 -3.53
C GLY A 543 -5.59 15.23 -3.39
N PRO A 544 -5.76 15.79 -2.19
CA PRO A 544 -6.74 16.82 -1.93
C PRO A 544 -6.23 18.17 -2.46
N ASP A 545 -7.17 19.08 -2.69
CA ASP A 545 -6.86 20.51 -2.85
C ASP A 545 -6.74 21.13 -1.45
N ASP A 546 -5.73 20.72 -0.69
CA ASP A 546 -5.46 21.16 0.69
C ASP A 546 -3.95 21.12 1.00
N ALA A 547 -3.40 22.22 1.52
CA ALA A 547 -1.99 22.36 1.85
C ALA A 547 -1.61 21.70 3.19
N ASP A 548 -2.57 21.52 4.10
CA ASP A 548 -2.32 20.93 5.43
C ASP A 548 -2.26 19.40 5.38
N THR A 549 -2.83 18.81 4.32
CA THR A 549 -2.89 17.35 4.15
C THR A 549 -1.80 16.85 3.21
N THR A 550 -0.96 15.93 3.71
CA THR A 550 0.12 15.32 2.90
C THR A 550 -0.34 14.03 2.21
N MET A 551 -0.11 13.95 0.91
CA MET A 551 -0.47 12.79 0.08
C MET A 551 0.36 11.54 0.41
N ILE A 552 1.68 11.69 0.55
CA ILE A 552 2.63 10.61 0.86
C ILE A 552 3.48 11.03 2.08
N THR A 553 3.28 10.38 3.21
CA THR A 553 4.09 10.54 4.42
C THR A 553 4.99 9.31 4.61
N THR A 554 6.25 9.54 4.92
CA THR A 554 7.19 8.45 5.22
C THR A 554 8.06 8.78 6.43
N SER A 555 8.35 7.76 7.24
CA SER A 555 9.28 7.82 8.37
C SER A 555 10.24 6.65 8.33
N ASP A 556 11.54 6.90 8.54
CA ASP A 556 12.60 5.89 8.53
C ASP A 556 12.59 4.93 7.30
N THR A 557 12.18 5.47 6.15
CA THR A 557 11.88 4.72 4.93
C THR A 557 12.77 5.20 3.77
N GLY A 558 13.31 4.27 2.98
CA GLY A 558 13.95 4.63 1.70
C GLY A 558 12.90 4.86 0.61
N VAL A 559 12.93 6.00 -0.08
CA VAL A 559 11.92 6.38 -1.09
C VAL A 559 12.58 6.47 -2.47
N TYR A 560 12.06 5.73 -3.45
CA TYR A 560 12.61 5.65 -4.80
C TYR A 560 11.49 5.82 -5.84
N PHE A 561 11.55 6.88 -6.64
CA PHE A 561 10.71 7.02 -7.83
C PHE A 561 11.51 6.51 -9.03
N GLU A 562 11.25 5.26 -9.41
CA GLU A 562 12.10 4.42 -10.26
C GLU A 562 11.91 4.65 -11.77
N ASN A 563 12.78 4.01 -12.56
CA ASN A 563 12.81 4.09 -14.02
C ASN A 563 12.12 2.88 -14.68
N SER A 564 10.81 2.98 -14.88
CA SER A 564 10.00 1.95 -15.57
C SER A 564 9.72 2.24 -17.06
N GLY A 565 10.33 3.30 -17.62
CA GLY A 565 10.03 3.78 -18.97
C GLY A 565 8.85 4.77 -19.06
N PHE A 566 7.98 4.80 -18.05
CA PHE A 566 6.90 5.78 -17.89
C PHE A 566 7.19 6.72 -16.72
N ASP A 567 6.42 7.80 -16.58
CA ASP A 567 6.53 8.75 -15.48
C ASP A 567 5.29 8.61 -14.57
N PRO A 568 5.46 8.43 -13.25
CA PRO A 568 4.35 8.55 -12.32
C PRO A 568 3.86 10.02 -12.27
N GLU A 569 2.55 10.22 -12.17
CA GLU A 569 1.93 11.55 -12.07
C GLU A 569 1.41 11.79 -10.65
N PHE A 570 1.77 12.93 -10.06
CA PHE A 570 1.33 13.36 -8.74
C PHE A 570 0.58 14.69 -8.86
N ASN A 571 -0.72 14.66 -8.56
CA ASN A 571 -1.65 15.78 -8.60
C ASN A 571 -2.02 16.13 -7.15
N GLY A 572 -1.37 17.11 -6.53
CA GLY A 572 -1.65 17.48 -5.13
C GLY A 572 -0.89 18.71 -4.70
N ILE A 573 -1.21 19.22 -3.51
CA ILE A 573 -0.51 20.38 -2.92
C ILE A 573 0.72 19.90 -2.17
N LYS A 574 0.55 19.32 -0.97
CA LYS A 574 1.64 18.74 -0.20
C LYS A 574 1.84 17.27 -0.59
N ILE A 575 2.73 17.02 -1.55
CA ILE A 575 2.85 15.71 -2.20
C ILE A 575 3.66 14.73 -1.36
N LEU A 576 4.82 15.15 -0.85
CA LEU A 576 5.76 14.26 -0.17
C LEU A 576 6.30 14.91 1.11
N GLU A 577 6.19 14.18 2.22
CA GLU A 577 6.83 14.50 3.50
C GLU A 577 7.63 13.31 4.00
N VAL A 578 8.94 13.50 4.17
CA VAL A 578 9.88 12.49 4.67
C VAL A 578 10.45 12.95 5.99
N SER A 579 10.35 12.12 7.03
CA SER A 579 10.88 12.40 8.37
C SER A 579 11.65 11.21 8.93
N ASN A 580 12.97 11.21 8.82
CA ASN A 580 13.80 10.16 9.40
C ASN A 580 14.36 10.57 10.76
N THR A 581 14.41 9.62 11.69
CA THR A 581 14.85 9.82 13.07
C THR A 581 16.36 9.81 13.23
N ALA A 582 17.06 8.99 12.44
CA ALA A 582 18.52 8.90 12.46
C ALA A 582 19.17 10.11 11.77
N PRO A 583 20.15 10.79 12.40
CA PRO A 583 20.97 11.80 11.74
C PRO A 583 21.73 11.20 10.55
N VAL A 584 22.03 12.04 9.55
CA VAL A 584 22.72 11.63 8.31
C VAL A 584 24.23 11.39 8.50
N ASP A 585 24.70 11.24 9.74
CA ASP A 585 26.08 10.86 10.09
C ASP A 585 26.21 9.44 10.73
N ILE A 586 25.09 8.74 10.95
CA ILE A 586 25.04 7.34 11.38
C ILE A 586 24.42 6.43 10.29
N GLU A 587 25.25 5.61 9.64
CA GLU A 587 24.83 4.57 8.69
C GLU A 587 23.92 3.50 9.34
N PRO A 588 22.92 2.94 8.61
CA PRO A 588 22.58 3.22 7.22
C PRO A 588 21.59 4.39 7.06
N TYR A 589 21.93 5.37 6.22
CA TYR A 589 21.04 6.48 5.90
C TYR A 589 19.86 6.03 5.05
N LYS A 590 18.73 6.70 5.23
CA LYS A 590 17.58 6.55 4.35
C LYS A 590 17.72 7.53 3.18
N ALA A 591 17.59 7.01 1.97
CA ALA A 591 17.71 7.78 0.75
C ALA A 591 16.33 8.18 0.20
N VAL A 592 16.25 9.35 -0.43
CA VAL A 592 15.11 9.80 -1.23
C VAL A 592 15.61 10.05 -2.66
N SER A 593 15.20 9.23 -3.62
CA SER A 593 15.67 9.31 -5.00
C SER A 593 14.50 9.56 -5.95
N ILE A 594 14.36 10.79 -6.43
CA ILE A 594 13.36 11.19 -7.42
C ILE A 594 13.98 11.14 -8.82
N ILE A 595 13.96 9.98 -9.47
CA ILE A 595 14.58 9.79 -10.79
C ILE A 595 13.63 10.27 -11.90
N LYS A 596 12.32 10.09 -11.71
CA LYS A 596 11.24 10.40 -12.64
C LYS A 596 9.99 10.85 -11.88
N GLY A 597 9.07 11.49 -12.60
CA GLY A 597 7.76 11.89 -12.10
C GLY A 597 7.34 13.25 -12.64
N ILE A 598 6.03 13.45 -12.75
CA ILE A 598 5.40 14.73 -13.06
C ILE A 598 4.62 15.15 -11.82
N PHE A 599 5.06 16.23 -11.19
CA PHE A 599 4.45 16.80 -10.00
C PHE A 599 3.73 18.09 -10.40
N LYS A 600 2.42 18.19 -10.13
CA LYS A 600 1.59 19.33 -10.52
C LYS A 600 0.43 19.52 -9.56
N LEU A 601 -0.16 20.71 -9.58
CA LEU A 601 -1.40 21.00 -8.86
C LEU A 601 -2.58 20.16 -9.38
N PRO A 602 -3.57 19.84 -8.53
CA PRO A 602 -4.86 19.36 -8.98
C PRO A 602 -5.51 20.34 -9.97
N ALA A 603 -6.24 19.83 -10.96
CA ALA A 603 -6.93 20.67 -11.91
C ALA A 603 -7.97 21.56 -11.20
N GLY A 604 -7.87 22.88 -11.39
CA GLY A 604 -8.77 23.85 -10.75
C GLY A 604 -8.39 24.25 -9.31
N SER A 605 -7.21 23.84 -8.84
CA SER A 605 -6.69 24.23 -7.52
C SER A 605 -6.67 25.74 -7.30
N ILE A 606 -7.04 26.17 -6.09
CA ILE A 606 -6.92 27.57 -5.63
C ILE A 606 -5.60 27.85 -4.90
N TYR A 607 -4.84 26.80 -4.56
CA TYR A 607 -3.57 26.94 -3.86
C TYR A 607 -2.47 27.35 -4.81
N SER A 608 -1.38 27.83 -4.24
CA SER A 608 -0.35 28.49 -5.02
C SER A 608 0.65 27.54 -5.65
N GLY A 609 0.92 26.37 -5.07
CA GLY A 609 1.81 25.43 -5.71
C GLY A 609 1.99 24.12 -4.97
N ILE A 610 2.87 23.29 -5.48
CA ILE A 610 3.22 22.00 -4.88
C ILE A 610 4.29 22.16 -3.80
N GLN A 611 4.25 21.28 -2.79
CA GLN A 611 5.15 21.29 -1.65
C GLN A 611 5.79 19.91 -1.44
N ILE A 612 7.10 19.91 -1.19
CA ILE A 612 7.92 18.73 -0.87
C ILE A 612 8.79 19.06 0.34
N ILE A 613 8.72 18.21 1.36
CA ILE A 613 9.44 18.39 2.63
C ILE A 613 10.24 17.14 2.93
N ILE A 614 11.53 17.29 3.17
CA ILE A 614 12.45 16.18 3.45
C ILE A 614 13.29 16.53 4.68
N THR A 615 13.32 15.62 5.66
CA THR A 615 14.09 15.78 6.89
C THR A 615 15.01 14.57 7.11
N ASN A 616 16.29 14.83 7.36
CA ASN A 616 17.33 13.84 7.65
C ASN A 616 17.44 12.73 6.59
N ALA A 617 17.61 13.10 5.31
CA ALA A 617 17.76 12.12 4.23
C ALA A 617 18.85 12.51 3.23
N VAL A 618 19.43 11.50 2.58
CA VAL A 618 20.25 11.68 1.38
C VAL A 618 19.32 11.74 0.18
N THR A 619 19.13 12.92 -0.38
CA THR A 619 18.17 13.17 -1.45
C THR A 619 18.88 13.36 -2.79
N SER A 620 18.37 12.74 -3.85
CA SER A 620 18.79 12.98 -5.23
C SER A 620 17.58 13.23 -6.12
N ILE A 621 17.64 14.26 -6.96
CA ILE A 621 16.61 14.61 -7.94
C ILE A 621 17.22 14.57 -9.35
N GLY A 622 16.72 13.65 -10.18
CA GLY A 622 17.16 13.46 -11.57
C GLY A 622 18.43 12.62 -11.72
N VAL A 623 18.66 12.12 -12.94
CA VAL A 623 19.88 11.39 -13.37
C VAL A 623 20.16 11.58 -14.87
N ARG A 624 21.26 10.98 -15.36
CA ARG A 624 21.88 11.08 -16.70
C ARG A 624 20.98 11.04 -17.95
N LEU A 625 19.72 10.61 -17.88
CA LEU A 625 18.82 10.58 -19.05
C LEU A 625 17.35 10.87 -18.72
N ARG A 626 17.04 11.22 -17.46
CA ARG A 626 15.67 11.31 -16.96
C ARG A 626 15.45 12.64 -16.26
N LEU A 627 14.30 13.24 -16.51
CA LEU A 627 13.97 14.61 -16.11
C LEU A 627 12.67 14.58 -15.30
N PRO A 628 12.70 14.48 -13.96
CA PRO A 628 11.53 14.76 -13.16
C PRO A 628 11.10 16.22 -13.40
N GLN A 629 9.80 16.43 -13.46
CA GLN A 629 9.18 17.72 -13.75
C GLN A 629 8.34 18.18 -12.55
N PHE A 630 8.66 19.36 -12.02
CA PHE A 630 7.92 20.01 -10.96
C PHE A 630 7.25 21.25 -11.55
N ASN A 631 5.93 21.22 -11.70
CA ASN A 631 5.15 22.33 -12.21
C ASN A 631 4.46 23.03 -11.05
N ASP A 632 4.60 24.35 -11.00
CA ASP A 632 4.09 25.21 -9.95
C ASP A 632 4.68 24.88 -8.56
N LEU A 633 6.01 24.75 -8.45
CA LEU A 633 6.65 24.57 -7.15
C LEU A 633 6.41 25.78 -6.24
N GLU A 634 5.81 25.56 -5.08
CA GLU A 634 5.73 26.54 -3.99
C GLU A 634 6.85 26.33 -2.98
N LEU A 635 7.08 25.08 -2.56
CA LEU A 635 8.04 24.80 -1.50
C LEU A 635 8.83 23.51 -1.75
N LEU A 636 10.15 23.61 -1.76
CA LEU A 636 11.06 22.48 -1.57
C LEU A 636 11.89 22.72 -0.31
N LYS A 637 11.61 21.98 0.77
CA LYS A 637 12.30 22.12 2.05
C LYS A 637 13.15 20.89 2.36
N VAL A 638 14.44 21.09 2.62
CA VAL A 638 15.36 20.03 3.06
C VAL A 638 16.06 20.42 4.36
N THR A 639 15.77 19.69 5.44
CA THR A 639 16.32 19.93 6.78
C THR A 639 17.17 18.74 7.24
N GLY A 640 18.47 18.92 7.43
CA GLY A 640 19.38 17.82 7.72
C GLY A 640 19.63 16.92 6.49
N GLY A 641 20.86 16.40 6.37
CA GLY A 641 21.26 15.53 5.28
C GLY A 641 21.78 16.25 4.04
N SER A 642 21.52 15.69 2.86
CA SER A 642 22.05 16.21 1.59
C SER A 642 21.00 16.23 0.48
N LEU A 643 21.09 17.19 -0.45
CA LEU A 643 20.27 17.26 -1.65
C LEU A 643 21.17 17.38 -2.89
N ASN A 644 21.08 16.42 -3.81
CA ASN A 644 21.76 16.47 -5.10
C ASN A 644 20.73 16.65 -6.23
N ILE A 645 20.69 17.82 -6.85
CA ILE A 645 19.84 18.11 -8.00
C ILE A 645 20.69 17.94 -9.26
N VAL A 646 20.52 16.85 -9.99
CA VAL A 646 21.40 16.50 -11.12
C VAL A 646 20.80 16.92 -12.47
N ASN A 647 19.56 16.52 -12.73
CA ASN A 647 18.91 16.75 -14.03
C ASN A 647 17.40 16.77 -13.87
N CYS A 648 16.80 17.95 -13.71
CA CYS A 648 15.36 18.12 -13.54
C CYS A 648 14.87 19.43 -14.16
N GLN A 649 13.55 19.54 -14.31
CA GLN A 649 12.88 20.79 -14.66
C GLN A 649 11.97 21.21 -13.51
N ILE A 650 12.25 22.37 -12.92
CA ILE A 650 11.44 22.96 -11.86
C ILE A 650 10.90 24.29 -12.38
N VAL A 651 9.59 24.45 -12.35
CA VAL A 651 8.89 25.69 -12.64
C VAL A 651 8.22 26.13 -11.36
N GLY A 652 8.68 27.22 -10.77
CA GLY A 652 8.06 27.85 -9.61
C GLY A 652 6.66 28.37 -9.93
N THR A 653 5.85 28.53 -8.89
CA THR A 653 4.49 29.06 -9.03
C THR A 653 4.48 30.42 -9.73
N THR A 654 3.47 30.61 -10.59
CA THR A 654 3.21 31.89 -11.26
C THR A 654 2.20 32.76 -10.50
N GLN A 655 1.64 32.25 -9.38
CA GLN A 655 0.69 33.01 -8.58
C GLN A 655 1.38 34.10 -7.79
N THR A 656 0.92 35.34 -7.95
CA THR A 656 1.54 36.53 -7.33
C THR A 656 1.39 36.60 -5.81
N SER A 657 0.48 35.83 -5.22
CA SER A 657 0.22 35.78 -3.78
C SER A 657 1.17 34.87 -3.00
N ALA A 658 1.96 34.04 -3.67
CA ALA A 658 2.87 33.09 -3.03
C ALA A 658 4.30 33.25 -3.52
N GLN A 659 5.22 32.68 -2.76
CA GLN A 659 6.64 32.69 -3.06
C GLN A 659 7.12 31.27 -3.33
N SER A 660 7.62 31.02 -4.54
CA SER A 660 8.31 29.78 -4.85
C SER A 660 9.65 29.74 -4.11
N SER A 661 9.82 28.78 -3.22
CA SER A 661 10.91 28.77 -2.24
C SER A 661 11.63 27.41 -2.19
N ILE A 662 12.97 27.46 -2.19
CA ILE A 662 13.82 26.33 -1.81
C ILE A 662 14.47 26.67 -0.47
N ILE A 663 14.17 25.90 0.57
CA ILE A 663 14.65 26.15 1.93
C ILE A 663 15.56 25.00 2.36
N LEU A 664 16.78 25.35 2.74
CA LEU A 664 17.85 24.42 3.09
C LEU A 664 18.34 24.76 4.50
N SER A 665 18.22 23.82 5.43
CA SER A 665 18.60 24.04 6.83
C SER A 665 19.46 22.89 7.33
N ASN A 666 20.70 23.18 7.74
CA ASN A 666 21.69 22.18 8.18
C ASN A 666 21.90 21.06 7.15
N SER A 667 21.89 21.42 5.86
CA SER A 667 21.93 20.48 4.74
C SER A 667 23.04 20.84 3.76
N THR A 668 23.62 19.82 3.10
CA THR A 668 24.58 20.03 1.99
C THR A 668 23.89 19.83 0.65
N VAL A 669 23.92 20.83 -0.22
CA VAL A 669 23.26 20.80 -1.52
C VAL A 669 24.25 20.91 -2.66
N THR A 670 24.07 20.06 -3.67
CA THR A 670 24.78 20.16 -4.95
C THR A 670 23.75 20.33 -6.07
N TYR A 671 23.97 21.29 -6.95
CA TYR A 671 23.10 21.60 -8.09
C TYR A 671 23.90 21.50 -9.40
N GLY A 672 23.45 20.62 -10.27
CA GLY A 672 24.16 20.16 -11.46
C GLY A 672 25.28 19.17 -11.13
N ASP A 673 25.76 18.51 -12.18
CA ASP A 673 26.98 17.68 -12.13
C ASP A 673 27.88 17.95 -13.35
N ASP A 674 28.88 17.10 -13.56
CA ASP A 674 29.85 17.23 -14.65
C ASP A 674 29.26 17.02 -16.06
N LEU A 675 28.03 16.50 -16.16
CA LEU A 675 27.42 16.05 -17.41
C LEU A 675 26.01 16.64 -17.63
N PHE A 676 25.29 17.03 -16.59
CA PHE A 676 23.89 17.44 -16.63
C PHE A 676 23.65 18.81 -16.01
N SER A 677 22.69 19.51 -16.60
CA SER A 677 22.32 20.88 -16.25
C SER A 677 20.84 20.90 -15.88
N PRO A 678 20.49 20.99 -14.59
CA PRO A 678 19.11 21.19 -14.18
C PRO A 678 18.63 22.59 -14.59
N GLU A 679 17.31 22.75 -14.66
CA GLU A 679 16.66 24.01 -15.00
C GLU A 679 15.61 24.36 -13.92
N ILE A 680 15.74 25.55 -13.34
CA ILE A 680 14.76 26.14 -12.45
C ILE A 680 14.31 27.49 -13.03
N THR A 681 13.01 27.72 -13.16
CA THR A 681 12.42 28.99 -13.59
C THR A 681 11.37 29.47 -12.61
N ASN A 682 11.07 30.77 -12.60
CA ASN A 682 10.08 31.41 -11.73
C ASN A 682 10.28 31.15 -10.22
N LEU A 683 11.52 31.04 -9.77
CA LEU A 683 11.82 30.90 -8.34
C LEU A 683 11.89 32.27 -7.65
N ASP A 684 11.33 32.41 -6.45
CA ASP A 684 11.40 33.67 -5.69
C ASP A 684 12.53 33.62 -4.65
N VAL A 685 12.71 32.50 -3.95
CA VAL A 685 13.63 32.41 -2.80
C VAL A 685 14.46 31.12 -2.82
N ILE A 686 15.77 31.25 -2.56
CA ILE A 686 16.64 30.18 -2.08
C ILE A 686 17.16 30.60 -0.70
N ASP A 687 16.76 29.90 0.36
CA ASP A 687 17.13 30.20 1.76
C ASP A 687 18.05 29.10 2.31
N ILE A 688 19.25 29.47 2.75
CA ILE A 688 20.32 28.56 3.20
C ILE A 688 20.74 28.93 4.62
N LYS A 689 20.54 28.01 5.56
CA LYS A 689 20.82 28.17 7.00
C LYS A 689 21.69 27.02 7.50
N GLY A 690 22.87 27.30 8.06
CA GLY A 690 23.70 26.29 8.74
C GLY A 690 24.22 25.13 7.89
N GLY A 691 24.26 25.28 6.56
CA GLY A 691 24.62 24.21 5.61
C GLY A 691 25.52 24.70 4.48
N SER A 692 25.53 23.98 3.35
CA SER A 692 26.30 24.40 2.18
C SER A 692 25.54 24.25 0.86
N LEU A 693 25.72 25.18 -0.07
CA LEU A 693 25.21 25.06 -1.44
C LEU A 693 26.38 25.09 -2.43
N THR A 694 26.50 24.07 -3.26
CA THR A 694 27.44 24.03 -4.38
C THR A 694 26.67 24.06 -5.70
N LEU A 695 26.87 25.11 -6.50
CA LEU A 695 26.32 25.21 -7.85
C LEU A 695 27.42 24.87 -8.85
N LEU A 696 27.28 23.75 -9.56
CA LEU A 696 28.24 23.27 -10.55
C LEU A 696 27.84 23.65 -11.97
N ARG A 697 26.56 23.50 -12.32
CA ARG A 697 25.96 23.78 -13.64
C ARG A 697 24.47 24.02 -13.54
N GLY A 698 23.84 24.38 -14.66
CA GLY A 698 22.39 24.56 -14.77
C GLY A 698 21.96 26.03 -14.82
N THR A 699 20.66 26.23 -14.94
CA THR A 699 20.04 27.55 -15.05
C THR A 699 19.04 27.75 -13.92
N ILE A 700 19.21 28.83 -13.16
CA ILE A 700 18.23 29.26 -12.15
C ILE A 700 17.75 30.65 -12.54
N SER A 701 16.47 30.79 -12.88
CA SER A 701 15.86 32.06 -13.20
C SER A 701 14.82 32.47 -12.18
N GLY A 702 14.94 33.68 -11.68
CA GLY A 702 13.96 34.28 -10.79
C GLY A 702 12.63 34.62 -11.45
N ASN A 703 11.60 34.78 -10.63
CA ASN A 703 10.31 35.35 -11.03
C ASN A 703 10.54 36.73 -11.68
N PRO A 704 10.06 36.98 -12.92
CA PRO A 704 10.27 38.27 -13.58
C PRO A 704 9.73 39.50 -12.84
N SER A 705 8.76 39.31 -11.94
CA SER A 705 8.12 40.40 -11.19
C SER A 705 8.84 40.71 -9.87
N ASN A 706 9.26 39.67 -9.15
CA ASN A 706 9.85 39.81 -7.81
C ASN A 706 11.38 39.70 -7.80
N GLY A 707 11.93 38.99 -8.77
CA GLY A 707 13.32 38.55 -8.79
C GLY A 707 13.60 37.39 -7.84
N LEU A 708 14.74 36.73 -8.06
CA LEU A 708 15.27 35.69 -7.18
C LEU A 708 16.03 36.33 -6.01
N GLN A 709 15.70 35.91 -4.79
CA GLN A 709 16.42 36.23 -3.57
C GLN A 709 17.20 35.01 -3.10
N ILE A 710 18.51 35.14 -2.92
CA ILE A 710 19.35 34.08 -2.33
C ILE A 710 19.77 34.54 -0.94
N LEU A 711 19.34 33.85 0.10
CA LEU A 711 19.61 34.18 1.49
C LEU A 711 20.59 33.15 2.08
N ILE A 712 21.70 33.62 2.64
CA ILE A 712 22.77 32.80 3.20
C ILE A 712 23.04 33.28 4.63
N SER A 713 22.85 32.40 5.61
CA SER A 713 22.97 32.77 7.02
C SER A 713 23.41 31.61 7.92
N GLU A 714 23.66 31.92 9.20
CA GLU A 714 23.98 30.93 10.25
C GLU A 714 25.25 30.12 9.93
N GLN A 715 26.35 30.79 9.54
CA GLN A 715 27.62 30.14 9.18
C GLN A 715 27.53 29.18 7.98
N ALA A 716 26.59 29.46 7.06
CA ALA A 716 26.48 28.69 5.82
C ALA A 716 27.65 28.96 4.87
N PHE A 717 27.91 27.99 3.99
CA PHE A 717 28.96 28.07 2.96
C PHE A 717 28.37 27.88 1.57
N VAL A 718 28.42 28.92 0.73
CA VAL A 718 27.97 28.83 -0.68
C VAL A 718 29.15 28.90 -1.61
N ASN A 719 29.25 27.92 -2.50
CA ASN A 719 30.31 27.81 -3.50
C ASN A 719 29.72 27.66 -4.90
N ILE A 720 29.92 28.65 -5.76
CA ILE A 720 29.50 28.62 -7.15
C ILE A 720 30.76 28.42 -7.99
N SER A 721 30.95 27.19 -8.46
CA SER A 721 32.22 26.77 -9.07
C SER A 721 31.99 25.83 -10.24
N TYR A 722 33.06 25.51 -10.96
CA TYR A 722 33.03 24.55 -12.05
C TYR A 722 34.14 23.53 -11.86
N ILE A 723 33.80 22.25 -11.96
CA ILE A 723 34.78 21.16 -11.96
C ILE A 723 35.29 20.99 -13.40
N ILE A 724 36.58 21.28 -13.63
CA ILE A 724 37.24 20.86 -14.86
C ILE A 724 37.56 19.37 -14.77
N LEU A 725 36.79 18.55 -15.47
CA LEU A 725 37.28 17.27 -15.96
C LEU A 725 38.15 17.51 -17.21
N THR A 726 39.41 17.11 -17.14
CA THR A 726 40.49 17.31 -18.12
C THR A 726 40.32 16.56 -19.46
N ILE A 727 39.10 16.26 -19.91
CA ILE A 727 38.81 15.47 -21.12
C ILE A 727 37.81 16.17 -22.05
N SER A 728 38.35 16.97 -23.00
CA SER A 728 37.75 17.44 -24.28
C SER A 728 36.62 18.51 -24.25
N PRO A 729 36.33 19.23 -25.38
CA PRO A 729 36.20 20.69 -25.49
C PRO A 729 34.84 21.32 -25.09
N PRO A 730 34.73 22.68 -25.03
CA PRO A 730 33.84 23.42 -24.14
C PRO A 730 32.51 23.74 -24.81
N SER A 731 31.48 22.95 -24.51
CA SER A 731 30.11 23.47 -24.49
C SER A 731 29.46 23.29 -23.11
N ALA A 732 30.25 22.94 -22.11
CA ALA A 732 29.78 22.78 -20.74
C ALA A 732 29.32 24.14 -20.22
N ALA A 733 28.00 24.28 -20.04
CA ALA A 733 27.39 25.50 -19.55
C ALA A 733 27.84 25.76 -18.10
N SER A 734 28.51 26.90 -17.89
CA SER A 734 28.69 27.47 -16.55
C SER A 734 27.32 27.70 -15.88
N PRO A 735 27.22 27.75 -14.54
CA PRO A 735 26.00 28.16 -13.88
C PRO A 735 25.48 29.49 -14.42
N VAL A 736 24.19 29.56 -14.74
CA VAL A 736 23.50 30.77 -15.20
C VAL A 736 22.41 31.13 -14.20
N LEU A 737 22.52 32.31 -13.58
CA LEU A 737 21.52 32.85 -12.68
C LEU A 737 20.97 34.16 -13.26
N THR A 738 19.68 34.19 -13.55
CA THR A 738 19.00 35.35 -14.17
C THR A 738 17.85 35.85 -13.32
N ASN A 739 17.44 37.10 -13.55
CA ASN A 739 16.38 37.76 -12.79
C ASN A 739 16.64 37.78 -11.28
N ILE A 740 17.88 38.05 -10.86
CA ILE A 740 18.23 38.12 -9.44
C ILE A 740 17.80 39.48 -8.87
N ASP A 741 17.09 39.49 -7.74
CA ASP A 741 16.91 40.72 -6.96
C ASP A 741 18.18 40.99 -6.14
N PHE A 742 18.56 40.06 -5.28
CA PHE A 742 19.82 40.12 -4.53
C PHE A 742 20.27 38.74 -3.99
N ILE A 743 21.55 38.66 -3.65
CA ILE A 743 22.19 37.60 -2.88
C ILE A 743 22.61 38.22 -1.54
N LYS A 744 21.97 37.82 -0.45
CA LYS A 744 22.27 38.29 0.91
C LYS A 744 23.10 37.25 1.67
N CYS A 745 24.24 37.66 2.21
CA CYS A 745 25.17 36.79 2.94
C CYS A 745 25.51 37.37 4.31
N ASP A 746 24.95 36.80 5.37
CA ASP A 746 25.14 37.25 6.74
C ASP A 746 25.92 36.19 7.55
N ASP A 747 26.98 36.58 8.25
CA ASP A 747 27.79 35.67 9.11
C ASP A 747 28.26 34.39 8.40
N SER A 748 28.54 34.46 7.09
CA SER A 748 28.69 33.31 6.19
C SER A 748 29.79 33.53 5.14
N ILE A 749 30.02 32.52 4.28
CA ILE A 749 30.98 32.61 3.18
C ILE A 749 30.25 32.44 1.84
N LEU A 750 30.51 33.36 0.90
CA LEU A 750 30.07 33.28 -0.48
C LEU A 750 31.30 33.26 -1.40
N ASN A 751 31.51 32.14 -2.10
CA ASN A 751 32.55 31.99 -3.12
C ASN A 751 31.92 31.86 -4.52
N ILE A 752 32.33 32.71 -5.47
CA ILE A 752 31.88 32.68 -6.86
C ILE A 752 33.09 32.60 -7.78
N ASP A 753 33.51 31.40 -8.14
CA ASP A 753 34.63 31.19 -9.05
C ASP A 753 34.26 31.42 -10.52
N LEU A 754 33.07 30.98 -10.94
CA LEU A 754 32.59 31.04 -12.33
C LEU A 754 31.06 31.19 -12.37
N GLY A 755 30.52 31.77 -13.44
CA GLY A 755 29.08 31.79 -13.71
C GLY A 755 28.65 33.06 -14.43
N GLN A 756 27.38 33.11 -14.83
CA GLN A 756 26.74 34.31 -15.38
C GLN A 756 25.60 34.74 -14.46
N PHE A 757 25.66 35.96 -13.96
CA PHE A 757 24.69 36.51 -13.01
C PHE A 757 24.09 37.77 -13.58
N THR A 758 22.76 37.80 -13.73
CA THR A 758 22.04 38.99 -14.20
C THR A 758 21.02 39.42 -13.15
N GLY A 759 21.27 40.59 -12.55
CA GLY A 759 20.38 41.23 -11.60
C GLY A 759 19.35 42.12 -12.30
N ILE A 760 18.12 42.14 -11.78
CA ILE A 760 17.03 43.02 -12.26
C ILE A 760 16.78 44.21 -11.32
N SER A 761 17.29 44.14 -10.09
CA SER A 761 17.07 45.19 -9.08
C SER A 761 17.83 46.47 -9.45
N THR A 762 17.12 47.58 -9.46
CA THR A 762 17.71 48.93 -9.51
C THR A 762 17.90 49.54 -8.12
N LYS A 763 17.24 48.95 -7.12
CA LYS A 763 17.28 49.43 -5.73
C LYS A 763 18.45 48.81 -4.98
N ASN A 764 18.54 47.49 -5.01
CA ASN A 764 19.49 46.69 -4.24
C ASN A 764 20.80 46.47 -5.02
N SER A 765 21.89 46.23 -4.29
CA SER A 765 23.09 45.63 -4.85
C SER A 765 22.84 44.15 -5.14
N LEU A 766 23.45 43.61 -6.19
CA LEU A 766 23.35 42.20 -6.52
C LEU A 766 23.81 41.31 -5.36
N ILE A 767 24.88 41.71 -4.65
CA ILE A 767 25.41 41.03 -3.47
C ILE A 767 25.39 42.01 -2.29
N ILE A 768 24.75 41.59 -1.21
CA ILE A 768 24.67 42.30 0.06
C ILE A 768 25.29 41.39 1.13
N ALA A 769 26.31 41.83 1.83
CA ALA A 769 26.99 41.00 2.82
C ALA A 769 27.24 41.74 4.14
N SER A 770 26.99 41.07 5.27
CA SER A 770 27.26 41.58 6.61
C SER A 770 28.03 40.55 7.44
N ARG A 771 29.16 40.94 8.03
CA ARG A 771 30.02 40.05 8.84
C ARG A 771 30.37 38.74 8.10
N ALA A 772 30.54 38.85 6.78
CA ALA A 772 30.68 37.72 5.86
C ALA A 772 31.90 37.88 4.96
N THR A 773 32.38 36.77 4.40
CA THR A 773 33.47 36.75 3.41
C THR A 773 32.91 36.47 2.02
N VAL A 774 33.16 37.41 1.10
CA VAL A 774 32.76 37.30 -0.31
C VAL A 774 34.02 37.18 -1.17
N ILE A 775 34.10 36.12 -1.98
CA ILE A 775 35.22 35.84 -2.89
C ILE A 775 34.67 35.75 -4.31
N ILE A 776 35.23 36.54 -5.23
CA ILE A 776 34.77 36.62 -6.62
C ILE A 776 35.94 36.36 -7.58
N GLY A 777 35.75 35.31 -8.39
CA GLY A 777 36.71 34.80 -9.35
C GLY A 777 37.92 34.14 -8.70
N ASN A 778 38.77 33.58 -9.55
CA ASN A 778 40.09 33.09 -9.14
C ASN A 778 41.11 33.23 -10.27
N ASN A 779 42.31 32.67 -10.10
CA ASN A 779 43.39 32.78 -11.09
C ASN A 779 43.00 32.20 -12.46
N ASN A 780 42.07 31.24 -12.50
CA ASN A 780 41.68 30.50 -13.70
C ASN A 780 40.34 30.98 -14.28
N TYR A 781 39.41 31.42 -13.44
CA TYR A 781 38.03 31.71 -13.83
C TYR A 781 37.59 33.12 -13.47
N ALA A 782 36.69 33.65 -14.28
CA ALA A 782 36.14 34.99 -14.17
C ALA A 782 34.61 34.91 -14.29
N PRO A 783 33.85 35.13 -13.21
CA PRO A 783 32.40 35.23 -13.33
C PRO A 783 32.00 36.53 -14.05
N THR A 784 30.86 36.50 -14.71
CA THR A 784 30.23 37.69 -15.29
C THR A 784 29.09 38.12 -14.38
N LEU A 785 29.22 39.31 -13.78
CA LEU A 785 28.17 39.91 -12.96
C LEU A 785 27.61 41.13 -13.70
N ASN A 786 26.32 41.11 -14.02
CA ASN A 786 25.63 42.18 -14.70
C ASN A 786 24.45 42.68 -13.86
N ALA A 787 24.62 43.80 -13.16
CA ALA A 787 23.54 44.48 -12.45
C ALA A 787 23.88 45.98 -12.28
N PRO A 788 22.88 46.84 -12.03
CA PRO A 788 23.12 48.27 -11.79
C PRO A 788 24.05 48.56 -10.61
N LYS A 789 23.96 47.78 -9.54
CA LYS A 789 24.84 47.85 -8.37
C LYS A 789 25.30 46.43 -8.04
N LEU A 790 26.57 46.23 -7.74
CA LEU A 790 27.11 44.88 -7.57
C LEU A 790 27.30 44.48 -6.10
N PHE A 791 27.95 45.32 -5.30
CA PHE A 791 28.36 44.92 -3.94
C PHE A 791 28.00 45.97 -2.89
N ASP A 792 27.41 45.52 -1.78
CA ASP A 792 27.26 46.28 -0.53
C ASP A 792 27.74 45.41 0.64
N ILE A 793 28.90 45.75 1.22
CA ILE A 793 29.63 44.90 2.19
C ILE A 793 29.78 45.66 3.51
N THR A 794 29.39 45.05 4.62
CA THR A 794 29.47 45.64 5.98
C THR A 794 30.19 44.71 6.95
N GLU A 795 31.18 45.18 7.71
CA GLU A 795 31.87 44.43 8.80
C GLU A 795 32.50 43.08 8.38
N GLY A 796 32.83 42.89 7.10
CA GLY A 796 33.28 41.62 6.52
C GLY A 796 34.48 41.77 5.58
N SER A 797 34.57 40.91 4.56
CA SER A 797 35.63 41.01 3.53
C SER A 797 35.09 40.73 2.13
N LEU A 798 35.64 41.45 1.14
CA LEU A 798 35.42 41.26 -0.28
C LEU A 798 36.76 41.05 -0.98
N ASN A 799 36.97 39.89 -1.58
CA ASN A 799 38.14 39.58 -2.38
C ASN A 799 37.76 39.36 -3.85
N ILE A 800 38.19 40.27 -4.71
CA ILE A 800 38.00 40.17 -6.16
C ILE A 800 39.33 39.72 -6.76
N ALA A 801 39.39 38.48 -7.21
CA ALA A 801 40.53 38.00 -7.99
C ALA A 801 40.37 38.41 -9.46
N ARG A 802 39.27 38.04 -10.11
CA ARG A 802 39.12 38.21 -11.56
C ARG A 802 37.66 38.39 -11.96
N GLY A 803 37.41 39.25 -12.95
CA GLY A 803 36.08 39.45 -13.54
C GLY A 803 35.96 40.74 -14.31
N THR A 804 34.87 40.90 -15.05
CA THR A 804 34.51 42.15 -15.71
C THR A 804 33.26 42.69 -15.05
N TYR A 805 33.36 43.90 -14.51
CA TYR A 805 32.34 44.52 -13.67
C TYR A 805 32.03 45.90 -14.23
N THR A 806 30.89 46.02 -14.89
CA THR A 806 30.47 47.26 -15.53
C THR A 806 29.16 47.74 -14.91
N SER A 807 29.08 49.01 -14.52
CA SER A 807 27.81 49.63 -14.16
C SER A 807 27.59 50.93 -14.92
N SER A 808 26.32 51.19 -15.24
CA SER A 808 25.81 52.44 -15.77
C SER A 808 25.00 53.24 -14.73
N ALA A 809 24.86 52.75 -13.49
CA ALA A 809 24.07 53.38 -12.45
C ALA A 809 24.83 54.54 -11.78
N LEU A 810 24.09 55.49 -11.21
CA LEU A 810 24.65 56.68 -10.52
C LEU A 810 25.25 56.38 -9.13
N GLY A 811 25.20 55.14 -8.65
CA GLY A 811 25.75 54.73 -7.35
C GLY A 811 27.10 54.00 -7.47
N PRO A 812 27.81 53.78 -6.35
CA PRO A 812 29.04 53.00 -6.36
C PRO A 812 28.78 51.56 -6.82
N LEU A 813 29.69 51.04 -7.64
CA LEU A 813 29.70 49.63 -8.05
C LEU A 813 29.92 48.70 -6.84
N ILE A 814 30.85 49.10 -5.97
CA ILE A 814 31.20 48.45 -4.70
C ILE A 814 31.08 49.50 -3.60
N LYS A 815 30.19 49.24 -2.64
CA LYS A 815 30.10 49.96 -1.38
C LYS A 815 30.61 49.06 -0.26
N ALA A 816 31.52 49.56 0.58
CA ALA A 816 32.06 48.84 1.72
C ALA A 816 32.07 49.73 2.97
N THR A 817 31.58 49.21 4.10
CA THR A 817 31.55 49.91 5.40
C THR A 817 32.16 49.00 6.46
N ASP A 818 33.23 49.46 7.11
CA ASP A 818 34.00 48.70 8.10
C ASP A 818 34.43 47.31 7.61
N ALA A 819 34.70 47.18 6.31
CA ALA A 819 35.00 45.92 5.64
C ALA A 819 36.33 45.98 4.88
N ASP A 820 36.99 44.84 4.76
CA ASP A 820 38.24 44.70 4.02
C ASP A 820 37.98 44.38 2.55
N VAL A 821 38.49 45.22 1.64
CA VAL A 821 38.34 45.04 0.19
C VAL A 821 39.71 44.77 -0.43
N THR A 822 39.86 43.65 -1.13
CA THR A 822 41.08 43.29 -1.87
C THR A 822 40.78 43.05 -3.35
N ILE A 823 41.55 43.67 -4.25
CA ILE A 823 41.48 43.46 -5.70
C ILE A 823 42.84 42.96 -6.17
N SER A 824 42.95 41.67 -6.48
CA SER A 824 44.23 40.96 -6.47
C SER A 824 44.85 40.65 -7.84
N TYR A 825 44.07 40.42 -8.90
CA TYR A 825 44.59 39.90 -10.18
C TYR A 825 44.43 40.84 -11.38
N SER A 826 45.34 40.74 -12.35
CA SER A 826 45.43 41.60 -13.54
C SER A 826 44.27 41.46 -14.54
N GLY A 827 43.45 40.42 -14.39
CA GLY A 827 42.27 40.17 -15.23
C GLY A 827 40.99 40.83 -14.74
N SER A 828 41.03 41.62 -13.67
CA SER A 828 39.89 42.37 -13.15
C SER A 828 39.71 43.69 -13.90
N ILE A 829 38.54 43.90 -14.52
CA ILE A 829 38.16 45.14 -15.20
C ILE A 829 36.96 45.71 -14.47
N LEU A 830 37.11 46.88 -13.88
CA LEU A 830 36.05 47.61 -13.19
C LEU A 830 35.79 48.92 -13.93
N SER A 831 34.54 49.16 -14.32
CA SER A 831 34.19 50.40 -15.02
C SER A 831 32.84 50.95 -14.59
N GLY A 832 32.81 52.21 -14.22
CA GLY A 832 31.61 52.89 -13.71
C GLY A 832 31.84 54.38 -13.52
N PRO A 833 30.77 55.18 -13.30
CA PRO A 833 30.90 56.57 -12.85
C PRO A 833 31.50 56.66 -11.44
N ASN A 834 31.10 55.74 -10.55
CA ASN A 834 31.62 55.56 -9.21
C ASN A 834 31.89 54.06 -9.01
N ILE A 835 33.15 53.67 -8.77
CA ILE A 835 33.53 52.26 -8.70
C ILE A 835 33.60 51.80 -7.23
N LEU A 836 34.39 52.47 -6.39
CA LEU A 836 34.60 52.08 -5.00
C LEU A 836 34.16 53.21 -4.06
N ASP A 837 33.35 52.89 -3.07
CA ASP A 837 33.01 53.75 -1.94
C ASP A 837 33.27 52.96 -0.65
N VAL A 838 34.42 53.21 -0.01
CA VAL A 838 34.91 52.42 1.13
C VAL A 838 35.04 53.32 2.36
N SER A 839 34.32 52.99 3.43
CA SER A 839 34.42 53.71 4.71
C SER A 839 34.83 52.76 5.81
N GLY A 840 35.83 53.12 6.62
CA GLY A 840 36.46 52.20 7.57
C GLY A 840 37.21 51.05 6.89
N GLY A 841 37.62 50.03 7.65
CA GLY A 841 38.32 48.83 7.14
C GLY A 841 39.61 49.10 6.36
N THR A 842 39.93 48.20 5.41
CA THR A 842 41.08 48.32 4.51
C THR A 842 40.68 48.22 3.03
N LEU A 843 41.42 48.90 2.16
CA LEU A 843 41.32 48.78 0.71
C LEU A 843 42.70 48.45 0.13
N ASN A 844 42.85 47.25 -0.43
CA ASN A 844 44.09 46.80 -1.06
C ASN A 844 43.88 46.53 -2.56
N ILE A 845 44.49 47.33 -3.42
CA ILE A 845 44.44 47.19 -4.88
C ILE A 845 45.81 46.71 -5.36
N VAL A 846 45.98 45.41 -5.55
CA VAL A 846 47.23 44.81 -6.05
C VAL A 846 47.32 44.92 -7.58
N ASN A 847 46.21 44.72 -8.28
CA ASN A 847 46.13 44.77 -9.75
C ASN A 847 44.70 45.14 -10.21
N GLY A 848 44.53 45.33 -11.52
CA GLY A 848 43.23 45.55 -12.17
C GLY A 848 43.22 46.77 -13.09
N GLN A 849 42.16 46.91 -13.88
CA GLN A 849 41.89 48.06 -14.74
C GLN A 849 40.65 48.78 -14.25
N PHE A 850 40.78 50.07 -13.95
CA PHE A 850 39.71 50.92 -13.47
C PHE A 850 39.47 52.02 -14.51
N ALA A 851 38.26 52.10 -15.04
CA ALA A 851 37.91 53.07 -16.07
C ALA A 851 36.62 53.84 -15.71
N HIS A 852 36.68 55.17 -15.78
CA HIS A 852 35.47 55.98 -15.66
C HIS A 852 34.62 55.87 -16.92
N THR A 853 33.35 55.50 -16.76
CA THR A 853 32.36 55.43 -17.86
C THR A 853 31.24 56.45 -17.72
N GLY A 854 31.28 57.26 -16.65
CA GLY A 854 30.30 58.31 -16.38
C GLY A 854 30.45 59.52 -17.29
N THR A 855 29.40 60.35 -17.31
CA THR A 855 29.47 61.70 -17.86
C THR A 855 29.86 62.74 -16.82
N ASP A 856 29.69 62.41 -15.52
CA ASP A 856 30.08 63.28 -14.41
C ASP A 856 31.56 63.11 -14.09
N ILE A 857 32.37 63.94 -14.73
CA ILE A 857 33.82 63.98 -14.52
C ILE A 857 34.23 64.56 -13.15
N THR A 858 33.29 65.08 -12.36
CA THR A 858 33.57 65.65 -11.04
C THR A 858 33.55 64.60 -9.94
N GLN A 859 33.04 63.40 -10.21
CA GLN A 859 32.99 62.31 -9.24
C GLN A 859 34.26 61.46 -9.34
N ALA A 860 34.89 61.18 -8.19
CA ALA A 860 35.99 60.24 -8.13
C ALA A 860 35.47 58.81 -8.36
N ILE A 861 36.25 58.00 -9.09
CA ILE A 861 35.92 56.58 -9.24
C ILE A 861 36.22 55.76 -7.97
N ILE A 862 37.05 56.27 -7.06
CA ILE A 862 37.35 55.67 -5.76
C ILE A 862 37.17 56.75 -4.69
N ILE A 863 36.27 56.52 -3.75
CA ILE A 863 35.99 57.38 -2.60
C ILE A 863 36.29 56.56 -1.34
N THR A 864 37.07 57.13 -0.42
CA THR A 864 37.36 56.47 0.85
C THR A 864 37.27 57.41 2.06
N SER A 865 36.86 56.88 3.22
CA SER A 865 36.74 57.65 4.47
C SER A 865 37.15 56.83 5.69
N GLY A 866 38.19 57.26 6.41
CA GLY A 866 38.73 56.55 7.58
C GLY A 866 39.32 55.16 7.26
N THR A 867 39.69 54.92 6.00
CA THR A 867 40.15 53.63 5.49
C THR A 867 41.67 53.59 5.33
N ALA A 868 42.29 52.43 5.56
CA ALA A 868 43.68 52.21 5.18
C ALA A 868 43.77 51.69 3.73
N VAL A 869 44.27 52.52 2.82
CA VAL A 869 44.35 52.26 1.39
C VAL A 869 45.78 51.88 0.98
N THR A 870 45.96 50.76 0.28
CA THR A 870 47.22 50.35 -0.36
C THR A 870 46.99 50.06 -1.83
N ILE A 871 47.83 50.60 -2.71
CA ILE A 871 47.72 50.43 -4.16
C ILE A 871 49.08 49.99 -4.72
N GLY A 872 49.10 48.85 -5.41
CA GLY A 872 50.26 48.35 -6.13
C GLY A 872 51.16 47.40 -5.37
N ASP A 873 50.70 46.78 -4.29
CA ASP A 873 51.50 45.83 -3.52
C ASP A 873 51.65 44.50 -4.26
N GLY A 874 52.74 44.35 -5.02
CA GLY A 874 53.02 43.15 -5.83
C GLY A 874 52.43 43.16 -7.25
N GLY A 875 51.85 44.26 -7.71
CA GLY A 875 51.29 44.41 -9.06
C GLY A 875 51.28 45.84 -9.58
N ILE A 876 50.68 46.06 -10.77
CA ILE A 876 50.62 47.39 -11.41
C ILE A 876 49.18 47.65 -11.89
N PRO A 877 48.27 48.06 -10.98
CA PRO A 877 46.93 48.47 -11.39
C PRO A 877 46.98 49.67 -12.34
N SER A 878 46.00 49.74 -13.24
CA SER A 878 45.82 50.83 -14.19
C SER A 878 44.52 51.56 -13.83
N LEU A 879 44.62 52.85 -13.54
CA LEU A 879 43.48 53.69 -13.19
C LEU A 879 43.37 54.85 -14.17
N ASN A 880 42.26 54.91 -14.89
CA ASN A 880 41.98 55.90 -15.93
C ASN A 880 40.67 56.64 -15.66
N ALA A 881 40.76 57.84 -15.08
CA ALA A 881 39.61 58.71 -14.87
C ALA A 881 40.03 60.18 -14.74
N PRO A 882 39.12 61.13 -15.01
CA PRO A 882 39.34 62.56 -14.73
C PRO A 882 39.56 62.87 -13.25
N ARG A 883 38.88 62.13 -12.37
CA ARG A 883 39.05 62.17 -10.92
C ARG A 883 39.09 60.73 -10.43
N ILE A 884 40.19 60.33 -9.80
CA ILE A 884 40.48 58.93 -9.52
C ILE A 884 40.21 58.62 -8.05
N LEU A 885 40.84 59.33 -7.11
CA LEU A 885 40.74 59.07 -5.67
C LEU A 885 40.26 60.32 -4.92
N ASP A 886 39.26 60.15 -4.06
CA ASP A 886 38.92 61.06 -2.97
C ASP A 886 39.11 60.33 -1.63
N ILE A 887 39.92 60.86 -0.72
CA ILE A 887 40.19 60.24 0.59
C ILE A 887 39.97 61.23 1.72
N THR A 888 39.25 60.83 2.77
CA THR A 888 39.06 61.64 3.99
C THR A 888 39.46 60.82 5.22
N GLY A 889 40.55 61.17 5.90
CA GLY A 889 41.11 60.40 7.01
C GLY A 889 41.78 59.08 6.58
N GLY A 890 42.38 58.36 7.52
CA GLY A 890 43.07 57.09 7.25
C GLY A 890 44.47 57.26 6.64
N THR A 891 44.92 56.26 5.88
CA THR A 891 46.25 56.23 5.24
C THR A 891 46.14 55.86 3.76
N LEU A 892 47.02 56.39 2.91
CA LEU A 892 47.14 56.04 1.50
C LEU A 892 48.58 55.66 1.16
N ASN A 893 48.82 54.40 0.84
CA ASN A 893 50.12 53.88 0.42
C ASN A 893 50.10 53.52 -1.08
N ILE A 894 50.77 54.32 -1.90
CA ILE A 894 50.88 54.08 -3.34
C ILE A 894 52.27 53.49 -3.63
N LEU A 895 52.33 52.20 -3.91
CA LEU A 895 53.58 51.48 -4.15
C LEU A 895 53.92 51.43 -5.64
N ASN A 896 52.97 50.99 -6.48
CA ASN A 896 53.18 50.83 -7.92
C ASN A 896 51.84 50.89 -8.67
N VAL A 897 51.70 51.81 -9.63
CA VAL A 897 50.39 52.04 -10.29
C VAL A 897 50.59 52.92 -11.52
N SER A 898 49.69 52.78 -12.50
CA SER A 898 49.59 53.68 -13.64
C SER A 898 48.32 54.51 -13.56
N PHE A 899 48.43 55.76 -13.08
CA PHE A 899 47.36 56.74 -13.15
C PHE A 899 47.42 57.51 -14.47
N THR A 900 46.31 57.53 -15.20
CA THR A 900 46.19 58.27 -16.46
C THR A 900 44.91 59.10 -16.49
N HIS A 901 45.01 60.35 -16.93
CA HIS A 901 43.86 61.19 -17.29
C HIS A 901 44.11 61.83 -18.65
N THR A 902 43.30 61.46 -19.63
CA THR A 902 43.39 61.99 -21.01
C THR A 902 42.35 63.06 -21.32
N GLY A 903 41.54 63.47 -20.34
CA GLY A 903 40.49 64.47 -20.55
C GLY A 903 41.01 65.91 -20.55
N ALA A 904 40.23 66.82 -21.13
CA ALA A 904 40.58 68.24 -21.24
C ALA A 904 40.42 69.04 -19.93
N ASP A 905 39.81 68.45 -18.89
CA ASP A 905 39.68 69.10 -17.59
C ASP A 905 41.05 69.16 -16.89
N THR A 906 41.53 70.39 -16.73
CA THR A 906 42.79 70.73 -16.07
C THR A 906 42.56 71.37 -14.70
N THR A 907 41.30 71.48 -14.26
CA THR A 907 40.94 72.23 -13.05
C THR A 907 41.05 71.40 -11.79
N GLN A 908 40.76 70.10 -11.84
CA GLN A 908 40.75 69.19 -10.69
C GLN A 908 42.00 68.29 -10.67
N ALA A 909 42.42 67.91 -9.46
CA ALA A 909 43.46 66.90 -9.27
C ALA A 909 42.86 65.50 -9.41
N ILE A 910 43.62 64.55 -9.95
CA ILE A 910 43.17 63.15 -10.03
C ILE A 910 43.13 62.47 -8.66
N ILE A 911 43.83 62.98 -7.64
CA ILE A 911 43.83 62.48 -6.28
C ILE A 911 43.61 63.66 -5.32
N ILE A 912 42.56 63.58 -4.49
CA ILE A 912 42.22 64.57 -3.47
C ILE A 912 42.21 63.89 -2.11
N THR A 913 42.91 64.45 -1.13
CA THR A 913 42.99 63.85 0.22
C THR A 913 42.79 64.90 1.31
N THR A 914 41.98 64.60 2.31
CA THR A 914 41.76 65.44 3.49
C THR A 914 42.08 64.70 4.78
N GLY A 915 42.88 65.28 5.68
CA GLY A 915 43.23 64.66 6.97
C GLY A 915 43.93 63.30 6.86
N THR A 916 44.63 63.03 5.75
CA THR A 916 45.16 61.69 5.39
C THR A 916 46.69 61.66 5.43
N GLU A 917 47.28 60.54 5.82
CA GLU A 917 48.71 60.26 5.64
C GLU A 917 48.95 59.54 4.32
N VAL A 918 49.69 60.17 3.40
CA VAL A 918 49.95 59.66 2.05
C VAL A 918 51.43 59.31 1.91
N THR A 919 51.73 58.07 1.53
CA THR A 919 53.09 57.60 1.19
C THR A 919 53.14 57.12 -0.26
N ILE A 920 54.15 57.55 -1.02
CA ILE A 920 54.29 57.24 -2.45
C ILE A 920 55.68 56.65 -2.74
N GLY A 921 55.70 55.50 -3.41
CA GLY A 921 56.91 54.89 -3.96
C GLY A 921 57.74 54.08 -2.96
N ASP A 922 57.20 53.76 -1.78
CA ASP A 922 57.86 52.95 -0.75
C ASP A 922 57.82 51.44 -1.08
N GLY A 923 58.45 51.05 -2.19
CA GLY A 923 58.46 49.66 -2.68
C GLY A 923 58.27 49.50 -4.20
N GLY A 924 58.09 50.59 -4.95
CA GLY A 924 57.91 50.58 -6.40
C GLY A 924 58.10 51.96 -7.05
N ILE A 925 57.73 52.09 -8.33
CA ILE A 925 57.79 53.37 -9.07
C ILE A 925 56.42 53.65 -9.69
N PRO A 926 55.52 54.35 -8.97
CA PRO A 926 54.22 54.72 -9.50
C PRO A 926 54.37 55.77 -10.62
N SER A 927 53.47 55.73 -11.59
CA SER A 927 53.42 56.63 -12.74
C SER A 927 52.15 57.47 -12.72
N PHE A 928 52.31 58.79 -12.78
CA PHE A 928 51.22 59.76 -12.79
C PHE A 928 51.26 60.55 -14.11
N ASN A 929 50.26 60.35 -14.95
CA ASN A 929 50.08 61.08 -16.20
C ASN A 929 48.76 61.86 -16.17
N ALA A 930 48.80 63.08 -15.65
CA ALA A 930 47.62 63.93 -15.51
C ALA A 930 47.99 65.43 -15.48
N PRO A 931 47.09 66.34 -15.89
CA PRO A 931 47.24 67.78 -15.73
C PRO A 931 47.60 68.23 -14.30
N LYS A 932 46.89 67.70 -13.29
CA LYS A 932 47.09 67.91 -11.86
C LYS A 932 46.97 66.56 -11.15
N VAL A 933 47.89 66.25 -10.24
CA VAL A 933 47.96 64.93 -9.61
C VAL A 933 47.37 64.94 -8.20
N PHE A 934 47.86 65.81 -7.32
CA PHE A 934 47.46 65.81 -5.90
C PHE A 934 46.87 67.16 -5.47
N ASP A 935 45.75 67.15 -4.73
CA ASP A 935 45.29 68.25 -3.87
C ASP A 935 45.09 67.72 -2.44
N ILE A 936 45.95 68.13 -1.53
CA ILE A 936 46.03 67.59 -0.17
C ILE A 936 45.70 68.70 0.82
N SER A 937 44.72 68.48 1.70
CA SER A 937 44.36 69.43 2.76
C SER A 937 44.36 68.77 4.13
N GLU A 938 45.16 69.25 5.08
CA GLU A 938 45.29 68.63 6.42
C GLU A 938 45.88 67.20 6.33
N GLY A 939 46.96 66.88 7.05
CA GLY A 939 47.62 65.56 7.00
C GLY A 939 49.06 65.61 6.48
N SER A 940 49.52 64.55 5.80
CA SER A 940 50.91 64.49 5.30
C SER A 940 51.06 63.76 3.97
N LEU A 941 52.10 64.13 3.23
CA LEU A 941 52.51 63.52 1.96
C LEU A 941 54.00 63.21 2.02
N ASN A 942 54.38 61.93 1.93
CA ASN A 942 55.74 61.45 1.85
C ASN A 942 56.01 60.83 0.48
N ILE A 943 56.85 61.47 -0.33
CA ILE A 943 57.25 60.98 -1.65
C ILE A 943 58.65 60.38 -1.54
N ALA A 944 58.73 59.06 -1.68
CA ALA A 944 59.99 58.35 -1.83
C ALA A 944 60.39 58.23 -3.31
N ARG A 945 59.46 57.85 -4.20
CA ARG A 945 59.73 57.62 -5.65
C ARG A 945 58.49 57.84 -6.51
N GLY A 946 58.66 58.26 -7.77
CA GLY A 946 57.59 58.29 -8.77
C GLY A 946 57.97 58.90 -10.13
N THR A 947 57.15 58.65 -11.15
CA THR A 947 57.24 59.32 -12.46
C THR A 947 56.05 60.25 -12.64
N TYR A 948 56.32 61.51 -12.96
CA TYR A 948 55.32 62.55 -13.02
C TYR A 948 55.37 63.28 -14.37
N THR A 949 54.34 63.08 -15.19
CA THR A 949 54.20 63.72 -16.50
C THR A 949 52.93 64.55 -16.57
N SER A 950 53.06 65.82 -16.95
CA SER A 950 51.94 66.73 -17.16
C SER A 950 52.21 67.66 -18.34
N SER A 951 51.15 68.02 -19.05
CA SER A 951 51.16 69.01 -20.14
C SER A 951 50.50 70.34 -19.74
N ALA A 952 49.97 70.46 -18.52
CA ALA A 952 49.21 71.62 -18.06
C ALA A 952 50.07 72.67 -17.33
N LEU A 953 49.58 73.91 -17.24
CA LEU A 953 50.33 75.07 -16.71
C LEU A 953 50.18 75.31 -15.19
N GLY A 954 49.67 74.35 -14.40
CA GLY A 954 49.44 74.48 -12.94
C GLY A 954 50.39 73.64 -12.08
N PRO A 955 50.37 73.81 -10.74
CA PRO A 955 51.11 72.94 -9.83
C PRO A 955 50.59 71.51 -9.94
N LEU A 956 51.50 70.55 -10.04
CA LEU A 956 51.17 69.14 -10.11
C LEU A 956 50.68 68.59 -8.76
N ILE A 957 51.24 69.12 -7.67
CA ILE A 957 50.93 68.81 -6.29
C ILE A 957 50.58 70.12 -5.60
N LYS A 958 49.37 70.19 -5.06
CA LYS A 958 48.91 71.26 -4.17
C LYS A 958 48.72 70.70 -2.77
N ALA A 959 49.28 71.37 -1.77
CA ALA A 959 49.17 71.00 -0.36
C ALA A 959 48.78 72.22 0.49
N THR A 960 47.72 72.08 1.29
CA THR A 960 47.19 73.12 2.18
C THR A 960 47.16 72.60 3.61
N ASP A 961 47.79 73.29 4.56
CA ASP A 961 47.84 72.89 5.97
C ASP A 961 48.33 71.44 6.19
N ALA A 962 49.19 70.94 5.29
CA ALA A 962 49.71 69.58 5.29
C ALA A 962 51.26 69.55 5.35
N VAL A 963 51.82 68.44 5.83
CA VAL A 963 53.27 68.21 5.84
C VAL A 963 53.69 67.46 4.59
N VAL A 964 54.47 68.10 3.71
CA VAL A 964 55.03 67.46 2.52
C VAL A 964 56.49 67.12 2.78
N THR A 965 56.86 65.85 2.62
CA THR A 965 58.23 65.35 2.70
C THR A 965 58.61 64.71 1.37
N ILE A 966 59.71 65.18 0.78
CA ILE A 966 60.29 64.59 -0.44
C ILE A 966 61.64 64.00 -0.04
N ASN A 967 61.70 62.66 -0.03
CA ASN A 967 62.85 61.84 0.35
C ASN A 967 63.37 61.08 -0.87
N ASP A 968 63.68 61.83 -1.93
CA ASP A 968 63.74 61.28 -3.28
C ASP A 968 65.14 61.29 -3.87
N SER A 969 65.65 60.11 -4.24
CA SER A 969 66.89 59.95 -5.01
C SER A 969 66.67 59.62 -6.50
N ASP A 970 65.43 59.29 -6.93
CA ASP A 970 65.14 58.60 -8.19
C ASP A 970 63.89 59.10 -8.97
N SER A 971 63.15 60.12 -8.52
CA SER A 971 61.91 60.53 -9.19
C SER A 971 62.19 61.40 -10.41
N ILE A 972 61.41 61.15 -11.47
CA ILE A 972 61.49 61.90 -12.71
C ILE A 972 60.34 62.92 -12.71
N LEU A 973 60.68 64.15 -12.32
CA LEU A 973 59.76 65.29 -12.34
C LEU A 973 59.94 66.06 -13.65
N SER A 974 59.00 65.93 -14.59
CA SER A 974 59.12 66.54 -15.93
C SER A 974 58.30 67.82 -16.14
N SER A 975 57.82 68.46 -15.07
CA SER A 975 56.99 69.69 -15.12
C SER A 975 57.73 70.94 -14.61
N ARG A 976 57.36 72.12 -15.14
CA ARG A 976 57.89 73.42 -14.69
C ARG A 976 57.26 73.95 -13.39
N ASN A 977 56.08 73.45 -13.02
CA ASN A 977 55.32 73.84 -11.82
C ASN A 977 54.93 72.57 -11.07
N ILE A 978 55.79 72.09 -10.17
CA ILE A 978 55.61 70.78 -9.53
C ILE A 978 54.82 70.90 -8.23
N LEU A 979 55.12 71.90 -7.40
CA LEU A 979 54.67 71.93 -6.01
C LEU A 979 54.17 73.31 -5.59
N ASP A 980 53.01 73.35 -4.92
CA ASP A 980 52.43 74.50 -4.24
C ASP A 980 52.06 74.08 -2.81
N VAL A 981 52.74 74.64 -1.80
CA VAL A 981 52.49 74.35 -0.38
C VAL A 981 52.10 75.64 0.33
N SER A 982 50.91 75.65 0.94
CA SER A 982 50.38 76.80 1.69
C SER A 982 49.92 76.37 3.08
N GLY A 983 50.21 77.16 4.12
CA GLY A 983 49.82 76.86 5.52
C GLY A 983 50.51 75.66 6.19
N GLY A 984 51.18 74.80 5.41
CA GLY A 984 51.85 73.59 5.87
C GLY A 984 53.39 73.69 5.98
N THR A 985 54.06 72.53 6.08
CA THR A 985 55.53 72.41 6.15
C THR A 985 56.05 71.61 4.96
N LEU A 986 57.10 72.09 4.30
CA LEU A 986 57.82 71.36 3.25
C LEU A 986 59.20 70.92 3.75
N ASN A 987 59.41 69.61 3.81
CA ASN A 987 60.68 68.98 4.10
C ASN A 987 61.27 68.37 2.83
N ILE A 988 62.45 68.81 2.42
CA ILE A 988 63.21 68.21 1.33
C ILE A 988 64.42 67.55 1.97
N VAL A 989 64.45 66.22 1.99
CA VAL A 989 65.54 65.43 2.57
C VAL A 989 66.30 64.81 1.41
N ASN A 990 67.58 65.16 1.34
CA ASN A 990 68.46 64.79 0.24
C ASN A 990 69.29 63.56 0.57
#